data_AF-A0A803T9C0-F1
#
_entry.id   AF-A0A803T9C0-F1
#
_cell.length_a   1.000
_cell.length_b   1.000
_cell.length_c   1.000
_cell.angle_alpha   90.00
_cell.angle_beta   90.00
_cell.angle_gamma   90.00
#
_symmetry.space_group_name_H-M   'P 1'
#
loop_
_entity.id
_entity.type
_entity.pdbx_description
1 polymer ?
#
loop_
_entity_poly.entity_id
_entity_poly.type
_entity_poly.pdbx_seq_one_letter_code
_entity_poly.pdbx_strand_id
1 'polypeptide(L)'
;MIQSHVFISSQPSAVGPAAVLEFWAQALTSQPLWHKERANLCLMDHLCQAAFQFNQEDCVQKVLYQQHKNALGYHCDKGLLSSLVSWIVAGNITPSFIEGNGNPTQVWFAWTILNMESIFEEDSQLRRVVERELVSNPFTPEQALKKAQSQLKLPIVPSLQRLLIYRWAHQALVTPADHPLLPLIWQKFFLLYLHRPGPQYGLPVDGCIGKRFFQSPAHLSLLGDLKQRLIEAADFHHSASKALGVDSPGSSSENLVDRASTQANHLTSPELHKELVRLFNMYVLWLEEESFQKGDMYIPSLPKQYDAHRLAKVMQNQQDLWIEFVNVERIQYEFQEALDFWFQVQVETHIASSAASTQTDFTNPMLAKERIISGLKVYDAPQSSLPLQPMKAPVPLISSASLVSPSEAKALTRATLRILQQQAKSAALWESQQVAFNNEILDTLPKFYTNREEQVIIPLECRGSSGKSCQGPSLVTVQFEGKYKNEAVGQQLHVLEKEVKQLQAEATKPPSLSVVEAAVHMENFITALINLYKHQSVPGIHRVGINLFFAVVEFVCDETQRHPPTRQFFTSCIEILGQVFIAGTKSECKPVLQTILKNRRLCTLLSPYFTPVASPEEFVYLYEKVVSFLSDDNSDVIFMLLTKASDFIHSIPTYMTALCR
;
A
#
# COMPACT_ATOMS: atom_id res chain seq x y z
N MET A 1 7.33 16.05 25.22
CA MET A 1 8.80 16.01 24.96
C MET A 1 9.19 16.63 23.62
N ILE A 2 8.79 16.09 22.46
CA ILE A 2 9.16 16.64 21.13
C ILE A 2 8.79 18.11 21.00
N GLN A 3 7.53 18.48 21.30
CA GLN A 3 7.07 19.87 21.27
C GLN A 3 7.86 20.78 22.23
N SER A 4 8.29 20.27 23.39
CA SER A 4 9.15 21.01 24.32
C SER A 4 10.55 21.25 23.74
N HIS A 5 11.14 20.25 23.06
CA HIS A 5 12.40 20.43 22.35
C HIS A 5 12.28 21.49 21.23
N VAL A 6 11.19 21.45 20.45
CA VAL A 6 10.90 22.46 19.42
C VAL A 6 10.74 23.84 20.05
N PHE A 7 9.93 23.97 21.11
CA PHE A 7 9.69 25.22 21.82
C PHE A 7 10.97 25.84 22.37
N ILE A 8 11.80 25.06 23.08
CA ILE A 8 13.08 25.54 23.63
C ILE A 8 14.02 25.95 22.49
N SER A 9 14.06 25.20 21.39
CA SER A 9 14.90 25.52 20.24
C SER A 9 14.46 26.76 19.46
N SER A 10 13.23 27.23 19.66
CA SER A 10 12.70 28.45 19.06
C SER A 10 13.14 29.73 19.79
N GLN A 11 13.75 29.60 20.97
CA GLN A 11 14.25 30.74 21.74
C GLN A 11 15.47 31.37 21.06
N PRO A 12 15.70 32.69 21.25
CA PRO A 12 16.89 33.37 20.74
C PRO A 12 18.17 32.64 21.19
N SER A 13 19.15 32.50 20.31
CA SER A 13 20.44 31.80 20.49
C SER A 13 20.45 30.27 20.51
N ALA A 14 19.30 29.61 20.30
CA ALA A 14 19.22 28.16 20.12
C ALA A 14 19.39 27.73 18.65
N VAL A 15 19.39 26.42 18.39
CA VAL A 15 19.60 25.80 17.05
C VAL A 15 18.45 26.02 16.05
N GLY A 16 17.31 26.55 16.51
CA GLY A 16 16.12 26.80 15.70
C GLY A 16 15.18 25.59 15.60
N PRO A 17 13.87 25.81 15.41
CA PRO A 17 12.87 24.75 15.37
C PRO A 17 13.05 23.80 14.19
N ALA A 18 13.54 24.31 13.04
CA ALA A 18 13.77 23.50 11.84
C ALA A 18 14.75 22.34 12.08
N ALA A 19 15.87 22.61 12.77
CA ALA A 19 16.88 21.59 13.04
C ALA A 19 16.35 20.48 13.96
N VAL A 20 15.53 20.84 14.94
CA VAL A 20 14.90 19.88 15.86
C VAL A 20 13.83 19.05 15.16
N LEU A 21 13.01 19.67 14.33
CA LEU A 21 11.99 18.98 13.54
C LEU A 21 12.62 17.98 12.57
N GLU A 22 13.67 18.39 11.86
CA GLU A 22 14.42 17.50 10.97
C GLU A 22 15.06 16.33 11.72
N PHE A 23 15.70 16.59 12.86
CA PHE A 23 16.28 15.56 13.72
C PHE A 23 15.25 14.51 14.13
N TRP A 24 14.07 14.92 14.62
CA TRP A 24 13.04 13.99 15.03
C TRP A 24 12.41 13.24 13.85
N ALA A 25 12.23 13.90 12.70
CA ALA A 25 11.75 13.24 11.48
C ALA A 25 12.74 12.15 11.04
N GLN A 26 14.05 12.44 11.06
CA GLN A 26 15.08 11.45 10.74
C GLN A 26 15.10 10.30 11.77
N ALA A 27 15.02 10.61 13.06
CA ALA A 27 15.02 9.62 14.13
C ALA A 27 13.82 8.66 14.00
N LEU A 28 12.61 9.19 13.79
CA LEU A 28 11.39 8.38 13.63
C LEU A 28 11.41 7.56 12.34
N THR A 29 11.89 8.14 11.23
CA THR A 29 11.96 7.44 9.93
C THR A 29 13.12 6.45 9.81
N SER A 30 14.08 6.47 10.74
CA SER A 30 15.18 5.49 10.79
C SER A 30 14.73 4.10 11.27
N GLN A 31 13.56 4.00 11.91
CA GLN A 31 13.02 2.74 12.39
C GLN A 31 12.50 1.89 11.21
N PRO A 32 12.74 0.57 11.20
CA PRO A 32 12.18 -0.29 10.17
C PRO A 32 10.64 -0.28 10.24
N LEU A 33 9.98 -0.16 9.09
CA LEU A 33 8.51 -0.10 8.99
C LEU A 33 7.85 1.01 9.84
N TRP A 34 8.56 2.12 10.07
CA TRP A 34 8.09 3.26 10.87
C TRP A 34 6.66 3.73 10.52
N HIS A 35 6.30 3.69 9.23
CA HIS A 35 5.01 4.13 8.70
C HIS A 35 3.84 3.17 8.99
N LYS A 36 4.11 2.00 9.59
CA LYS A 36 3.07 1.03 10.00
C LYS A 36 2.83 1.03 11.51
N GLU A 37 3.77 1.57 12.28
CA GLU A 37 3.67 1.57 13.72
C GLU A 37 2.81 2.74 14.20
N ARG A 38 1.65 2.43 14.80
CA ARG A 38 0.67 3.44 15.25
C ARG A 38 1.27 4.47 16.22
N ALA A 39 2.18 4.06 17.10
CA ALA A 39 2.86 4.96 18.03
C ALA A 39 3.75 5.97 17.29
N ASN A 40 4.55 5.50 16.32
CA ASN A 40 5.38 6.39 15.49
C ASN A 40 4.55 7.32 14.62
N LEU A 41 3.45 6.84 14.03
CA LEU A 41 2.54 7.70 13.27
C LEU A 41 1.90 8.78 14.15
N CYS A 42 1.53 8.44 15.38
CA CYS A 42 1.03 9.42 16.34
C CYS A 42 2.09 10.49 16.66
N LEU A 43 3.34 10.10 16.91
CA LEU A 43 4.44 11.04 17.13
C LEU A 43 4.72 11.89 15.89
N MET A 44 4.67 11.29 14.70
CA MET A 44 4.82 12.02 13.44
C MET A 44 3.69 13.03 13.22
N ASP A 45 2.45 12.70 13.58
CA ASP A 45 1.33 13.62 13.46
C ASP A 45 1.56 14.90 14.28
N HIS A 46 1.97 14.75 15.54
CA HIS A 46 2.31 15.88 16.41
C HIS A 46 3.55 16.65 15.91
N LEU A 47 4.53 15.96 15.31
CA LEU A 47 5.68 16.61 14.70
C LEU A 47 5.28 17.44 13.48
N CYS A 48 4.37 16.93 12.65
CA CYS A 48 3.79 17.64 11.50
C CYS A 48 2.94 18.84 11.95
N GLN A 49 2.15 18.70 13.01
CA GLN A 49 1.40 19.81 13.62
C GLN A 49 2.36 20.92 14.08
N ALA A 50 3.43 20.56 14.79
CA ALA A 50 4.45 21.52 15.21
C ALA A 50 5.14 22.17 14.00
N ALA A 51 5.47 21.41 12.97
CA ALA A 51 6.08 21.94 11.75
C ALA A 51 5.16 22.96 11.05
N PHE A 52 3.86 22.71 11.01
CA PHE A 52 2.87 23.66 10.49
C PHE A 52 2.81 24.94 11.35
N GLN A 53 2.72 24.81 12.67
CA GLN A 53 2.66 25.96 13.60
C GLN A 53 3.87 26.89 13.48
N PHE A 54 5.07 26.33 13.26
CA PHE A 54 6.31 27.10 13.12
C PHE A 54 6.63 27.51 11.67
N ASN A 55 5.75 27.20 10.69
CA ASN A 55 6.00 27.40 9.25
C ASN A 55 7.32 26.74 8.78
N GLN A 56 7.57 25.51 9.23
CA GLN A 56 8.77 24.72 8.92
C GLN A 56 8.43 23.36 8.29
N GLU A 57 7.29 23.23 7.60
CA GLU A 57 6.84 21.97 7.00
C GLU A 57 7.88 21.34 6.06
N ASP A 58 8.62 22.18 5.32
CA ASP A 58 9.65 21.77 4.35
C ASP A 58 10.71 20.85 4.95
N CYS A 59 11.11 21.04 6.21
CA CYS A 59 12.17 20.22 6.81
C CYS A 59 11.70 18.76 7.01
N VAL A 60 10.44 18.57 7.42
CA VAL A 60 9.84 17.25 7.56
C VAL A 60 9.53 16.65 6.18
N GLN A 61 8.98 17.46 5.26
CA GLN A 61 8.67 17.02 3.90
C GLN A 61 9.91 16.52 3.15
N LYS A 62 11.06 17.19 3.28
CA LYS A 62 12.32 16.76 2.64
C LYS A 62 12.76 15.38 3.10
N VAL A 63 12.71 15.09 4.40
CA VAL A 63 13.04 13.77 4.96
C VAL A 63 12.09 12.71 4.40
N LEU A 64 10.78 12.98 4.42
CA LEU A 64 9.76 12.06 3.92
C LEU A 64 9.88 11.83 2.40
N TYR A 65 10.20 12.87 1.64
CA TYR A 65 10.43 12.77 0.20
C TYR A 65 11.64 11.88 -0.11
N GLN A 66 12.71 11.98 0.67
CA GLN A 66 13.86 11.08 0.54
C GLN A 66 13.48 9.63 0.85
N GLN A 67 12.71 9.39 1.92
CA GLN A 67 12.19 8.06 2.23
C GLN A 67 11.30 7.52 1.11
N HIS A 68 10.46 8.38 0.51
CA HIS A 68 9.60 8.03 -0.60
C HIS A 68 10.41 7.65 -1.85
N LYS A 69 11.44 8.42 -2.20
CA LYS A 69 12.39 8.07 -3.27
C LYS A 69 13.08 6.73 -3.04
N ASN A 70 13.52 6.47 -1.80
CA ASN A 70 14.13 5.20 -1.43
C ASN A 70 13.13 4.04 -1.59
N ALA A 71 11.88 4.22 -1.15
CA ALA A 71 10.81 3.23 -1.30
C ALA A 71 10.46 2.97 -2.78
N LEU A 72 10.60 3.99 -3.63
CA LEU A 72 10.43 3.88 -5.08
C LEU A 72 11.63 3.25 -5.81
N GLY A 73 12.70 2.88 -5.11
CA GLY A 73 13.89 2.28 -5.73
C GLY A 73 14.66 3.24 -6.66
N TYR A 74 14.54 4.57 -6.49
CA TYR A 74 15.40 5.54 -7.16
C TYR A 74 16.82 5.48 -6.59
N HIS A 75 17.59 4.47 -6.98
CA HIS A 75 19.03 4.41 -6.72
C HIS A 75 19.81 4.79 -7.99
N CYS A 76 20.76 5.72 -7.88
CA CYS A 76 21.75 5.98 -8.93
C CYS A 76 22.69 4.78 -9.19
N ASP A 77 22.75 3.82 -8.26
CA ASP A 77 23.58 2.62 -8.41
C ASP A 77 22.74 1.45 -8.95
N LYS A 78 22.87 1.25 -10.26
CA LYS A 78 22.29 0.12 -11.00
C LYS A 78 22.97 -1.20 -10.61
N GLY A 79 22.53 -1.80 -9.51
CA GLY A 79 22.71 -3.23 -9.27
C GLY A 79 21.75 -4.03 -10.16
N LEU A 80 22.27 -5.03 -10.88
CA LEU A 80 21.56 -5.91 -11.85
C LEU A 80 20.31 -6.66 -11.31
N LEU A 81 19.89 -6.42 -10.07
CA LEU A 81 18.78 -7.09 -9.40
C LEU A 81 17.64 -6.13 -8.98
N SER A 82 17.71 -4.84 -9.30
CA SER A 82 16.58 -3.92 -9.06
C SER A 82 15.34 -4.25 -9.89
N SER A 83 15.48 -5.09 -10.94
CA SER A 83 14.38 -5.57 -11.79
C SER A 83 13.41 -6.54 -11.09
N LEU A 84 13.82 -7.19 -9.99
CA LEU A 84 12.99 -8.17 -9.30
C LEU A 84 12.09 -7.54 -8.23
N VAL A 85 12.48 -6.39 -7.68
CA VAL A 85 11.57 -5.57 -6.84
C VAL A 85 10.56 -4.82 -7.72
N SER A 86 10.84 -4.63 -9.02
CA SER A 86 9.88 -4.07 -9.98
C SER A 86 8.67 -4.97 -10.23
N TRP A 87 8.80 -6.29 -10.06
CA TRP A 87 7.73 -7.26 -10.33
C TRP A 87 7.01 -7.80 -9.08
N ILE A 88 7.57 -7.62 -7.87
CA ILE A 88 6.85 -7.89 -6.61
C ILE A 88 5.77 -6.81 -6.34
N VAL A 89 5.76 -5.73 -7.13
CA VAL A 89 4.61 -4.81 -7.28
C VAL A 89 3.69 -5.25 -8.43
N ALA A 90 3.51 -6.56 -8.62
CA ALA A 90 2.42 -7.13 -9.45
C ALA A 90 1.01 -6.93 -8.83
N GLY A 91 0.87 -5.95 -7.94
CA GLY A 91 -0.30 -5.09 -7.86
C GLY A 91 0.21 -3.65 -7.86
N ASN A 92 -0.02 -2.91 -8.95
CA ASN A 92 0.38 -1.51 -9.16
C ASN A 92 0.04 -0.61 -7.96
N ILE A 93 0.92 -0.50 -6.96
CA ILE A 93 0.74 0.41 -5.83
C ILE A 93 2.05 1.17 -5.68
N THR A 94 2.06 2.43 -6.13
CA THR A 94 3.05 3.40 -5.68
C THR A 94 3.08 3.36 -4.15
N PRO A 95 4.22 3.05 -3.52
CA PRO A 95 4.32 3.00 -2.07
C PRO A 95 3.92 4.35 -1.49
N SER A 96 2.92 4.35 -0.61
CA SER A 96 2.55 5.54 0.16
C SER A 96 2.72 5.20 1.63
N PHE A 97 3.09 6.20 2.43
CA PHE A 97 3.17 6.06 3.88
C PHE A 97 1.79 6.14 4.55
N ILE A 98 0.71 6.23 3.76
CA ILE A 98 -0.68 6.07 4.20
C ILE A 98 -1.22 4.73 3.64
N GLU A 99 -1.56 3.80 4.53
CA GLU A 99 -2.01 2.44 4.16
C GLU A 99 -3.40 2.43 3.47
N GLY A 100 -4.27 3.40 3.75
CA GLY A 100 -5.61 3.53 3.17
C GLY A 100 -5.78 4.66 2.14
N ASN A 101 -7.04 4.92 1.76
CA ASN A 101 -7.42 6.03 0.86
C ASN A 101 -7.33 7.41 1.54
N GLY A 102 -7.38 7.45 2.86
CA GLY A 102 -7.17 8.63 3.71
C GLY A 102 -6.82 8.20 5.14
N ASN A 103 -6.42 9.14 5.98
CA ASN A 103 -6.11 8.89 7.39
C ASN A 103 -6.96 9.81 8.29
N PRO A 104 -7.98 9.28 9.00
CA PRO A 104 -8.81 10.08 9.90
C PRO A 104 -8.14 10.41 11.23
N THR A 105 -7.11 9.67 11.63
CA THR A 105 -6.51 9.77 12.98
C THR A 105 -5.19 10.54 13.01
N GLN A 106 -4.42 10.55 11.93
CA GLN A 106 -3.19 11.34 11.80
C GLN A 106 -3.32 12.28 10.61
N VAL A 107 -4.15 13.32 10.77
CA VAL A 107 -4.51 14.24 9.69
C VAL A 107 -3.36 15.20 9.36
N TRP A 108 -2.57 15.63 10.35
CA TRP A 108 -1.38 16.47 10.13
C TRP A 108 -0.31 15.72 9.34
N PHE A 109 -0.07 14.46 9.70
CA PHE A 109 0.81 13.58 8.96
C PHE A 109 0.30 13.36 7.53
N ALA A 110 -0.99 13.07 7.36
CA ALA A 110 -1.58 12.88 6.03
C ALA A 110 -1.44 14.13 5.15
N TRP A 111 -1.67 15.31 5.72
CA TRP A 111 -1.44 16.58 5.07
C TRP A 111 0.00 16.71 4.56
N THR A 112 1.00 16.44 5.40
CA THR A 112 2.41 16.49 5.01
C THR A 112 2.74 15.46 3.92
N ILE A 113 2.22 14.24 4.03
CA ILE A 113 2.42 13.19 3.02
C ILE A 113 1.82 13.56 1.67
N LEU A 114 0.59 14.06 1.63
CA LEU A 114 -0.07 14.42 0.36
C LEU A 114 0.58 15.64 -0.30
N ASN A 115 1.08 16.61 0.47
CA ASN A 115 1.89 17.71 -0.08
C ASN A 115 3.23 17.19 -0.64
N MET A 116 3.91 16.28 0.06
CA MET A 116 5.14 15.64 -0.44
C MET A 116 4.88 14.84 -1.72
N GLU A 117 3.81 14.05 -1.77
CA GLU A 117 3.42 13.32 -2.99
C GLU A 117 3.04 14.26 -4.14
N SER A 118 2.59 15.49 -3.83
CA SER A 118 2.31 16.54 -4.84
C SER A 118 3.57 16.99 -5.55
N ILE A 119 4.66 17.16 -4.81
CA ILE A 119 5.97 17.45 -5.37
C ILE A 119 6.40 16.32 -6.31
N PHE A 120 6.21 15.06 -5.92
CA PHE A 120 6.54 13.92 -6.78
C PHE A 120 5.70 13.84 -8.06
N GLU A 121 4.39 14.07 -7.97
CA GLU A 121 3.50 14.07 -9.14
C GLU A 121 3.85 15.20 -10.13
N GLU A 122 4.30 16.34 -9.62
CA GLU A 122 4.77 17.48 -10.40
C GLU A 122 6.15 17.23 -11.04
N ASP A 123 7.13 16.75 -10.26
CA ASP A 123 8.47 16.40 -10.73
C ASP A 123 8.43 15.33 -11.84
N SER A 124 7.53 14.36 -11.70
CA SER A 124 7.33 13.29 -12.69
C SER A 124 6.58 13.75 -13.95
N GLN A 125 6.02 14.96 -13.96
CA GLN A 125 5.14 15.50 -15.00
C GLN A 125 3.86 14.66 -15.22
N LEU A 126 3.53 13.74 -14.29
CA LEU A 126 2.45 12.78 -14.45
C LEU A 126 1.11 13.49 -14.64
N ARG A 127 0.77 14.40 -13.72
CA ARG A 127 -0.49 15.16 -13.75
C ARG A 127 -0.68 15.86 -15.11
N ARG A 128 0.35 16.57 -15.56
CA ARG A 128 0.36 17.31 -16.82
C ARG A 128 0.01 16.41 -18.03
N VAL A 129 0.62 15.23 -18.12
CA VAL A 129 0.37 14.33 -19.24
C VAL A 129 -1.02 13.71 -19.15
N VAL A 130 -1.48 13.32 -17.96
CA VAL A 130 -2.84 12.80 -17.76
C VAL A 130 -3.89 13.83 -18.16
N GLU A 131 -3.76 15.07 -17.69
CA GLU A 131 -4.66 16.16 -18.05
C GLU A 131 -4.66 16.44 -19.55
N ARG A 132 -3.48 16.46 -20.19
CA ARG A 132 -3.36 16.61 -21.65
C ARG A 132 -4.13 15.52 -22.40
N GLU A 133 -3.96 14.27 -22.00
CA GLU A 133 -4.63 13.13 -22.63
C GLU A 133 -6.15 13.19 -22.42
N LEU A 134 -6.62 13.59 -21.24
CA LEU A 134 -8.04 13.79 -20.94
C LEU A 134 -8.68 14.95 -21.71
N VAL A 135 -7.93 16.03 -21.97
CA VAL A 135 -8.43 17.18 -22.77
C VAL A 135 -8.46 16.83 -24.25
N SER A 136 -7.38 16.22 -24.76
CA SER A 136 -7.16 16.02 -26.19
C SER A 136 -7.92 14.83 -26.75
N ASN A 137 -8.24 13.82 -25.91
CA ASN A 137 -8.87 12.58 -26.33
C ASN A 137 -10.11 12.30 -25.48
N PRO A 138 -11.11 11.56 -26.00
CA PRO A 138 -12.27 11.10 -25.24
C PRO A 138 -11.90 9.89 -24.36
N PHE A 139 -10.81 10.00 -23.60
CA PHE A 139 -10.30 8.94 -22.74
C PHE A 139 -10.95 8.97 -21.36
N THR A 140 -11.10 7.78 -20.78
CA THR A 140 -11.35 7.65 -19.34
C THR A 140 -10.08 7.99 -18.55
N PRO A 141 -10.17 8.31 -17.25
CA PRO A 141 -9.01 8.56 -16.40
C PRO A 141 -8.01 7.40 -16.39
N GLU A 142 -8.48 6.15 -16.40
CA GLU A 142 -7.64 4.95 -16.48
C GLU A 142 -6.86 4.90 -17.80
N GLN A 143 -7.52 5.23 -18.91
CA GLN A 143 -6.91 5.22 -20.25
C GLN A 143 -5.85 6.33 -20.37
N ALA A 144 -6.18 7.55 -19.93
CA ALA A 144 -5.27 8.69 -19.90
C ALA A 144 -4.05 8.40 -19.02
N LEU A 145 -4.26 7.81 -17.83
CA LEU A 145 -3.19 7.40 -16.93
C LEU A 145 -2.29 6.33 -17.57
N LYS A 146 -2.86 5.30 -18.20
CA LYS A 146 -2.09 4.27 -18.91
C LYS A 146 -1.27 4.85 -20.07
N LYS A 147 -1.81 5.84 -20.77
CA LYS A 147 -1.10 6.54 -21.84
C LYS A 147 0.04 7.39 -21.28
N ALA A 148 -0.21 8.15 -20.22
CA ALA A 148 0.81 8.94 -19.54
C ALA A 148 1.97 8.10 -19.03
N GLN A 149 1.68 6.93 -18.43
CA GLN A 149 2.69 5.96 -18.01
C GLN A 149 3.59 5.53 -19.18
N SER A 150 2.99 5.17 -20.33
CA SER A 150 3.75 4.75 -21.50
C SER A 150 4.64 5.85 -22.07
N GLN A 151 4.18 7.11 -22.03
CA GLN A 151 4.90 8.26 -22.56
C GLN A 151 6.06 8.68 -21.65
N LEU A 152 5.81 8.74 -20.33
CA LEU A 152 6.78 9.21 -19.35
C LEU A 152 7.80 8.13 -18.96
N LYS A 153 7.55 6.87 -19.31
CA LYS A 153 8.41 5.72 -18.97
C LYS A 153 8.73 5.67 -17.47
N LEU A 154 7.72 5.95 -16.63
CA LEU A 154 7.90 5.99 -15.19
C LEU A 154 8.31 4.60 -14.67
N PRO A 155 9.33 4.51 -13.79
CA PRO A 155 9.80 3.23 -13.27
C PRO A 155 8.77 2.55 -12.37
N ILE A 156 7.92 3.34 -11.70
CA ILE A 156 6.82 2.88 -10.86
C ILE A 156 5.52 3.55 -11.31
N VAL A 157 4.49 2.72 -11.37
CA VAL A 157 3.19 3.09 -11.92
C VAL A 157 2.18 3.31 -10.78
N PRO A 158 1.69 4.55 -10.57
CA PRO A 158 0.58 4.76 -9.64
C PRO A 158 -0.71 4.17 -10.18
N SER A 159 -1.48 3.55 -9.29
CA SER A 159 -2.88 3.24 -9.55
C SER A 159 -3.69 4.53 -9.67
N LEU A 160 -4.87 4.44 -10.29
CA LEU A 160 -5.72 5.61 -10.46
C LEU A 160 -6.08 6.28 -9.15
N GLN A 161 -6.40 5.50 -8.12
CA GLN A 161 -6.73 5.99 -6.77
C GLN A 161 -5.58 6.75 -6.09
N ARG A 162 -4.35 6.62 -6.60
CA ARG A 162 -3.17 7.34 -6.10
C ARG A 162 -2.96 8.70 -6.77
N LEU A 163 -3.73 9.06 -7.80
CA LEU A 163 -3.72 10.44 -8.30
C LEU A 163 -4.24 11.39 -7.23
N LEU A 164 -3.58 12.53 -7.07
CA LEU A 164 -3.84 13.41 -5.92
C LEU A 164 -5.25 13.97 -5.88
N ILE A 165 -5.91 14.10 -7.03
CA ILE A 165 -7.31 14.52 -7.08
C ILE A 165 -8.23 13.58 -6.28
N TYR A 166 -7.97 12.26 -6.32
CA TYR A 166 -8.72 11.28 -5.53
C TYR A 166 -8.20 11.16 -4.10
N ARG A 167 -6.89 11.33 -3.89
CA ARG A 167 -6.32 11.27 -2.54
C ARG A 167 -6.80 12.41 -1.65
N TRP A 168 -6.80 13.64 -2.18
CA TRP A 168 -7.35 14.79 -1.46
C TRP A 168 -8.86 14.66 -1.26
N ALA A 169 -9.60 14.12 -2.24
CA ALA A 169 -11.02 13.82 -2.08
C ALA A 169 -11.28 12.83 -0.92
N HIS A 170 -10.59 11.69 -0.91
CA HIS A 170 -10.75 10.71 0.16
C HIS A 170 -10.28 11.23 1.52
N GLN A 171 -9.20 12.01 1.57
CA GLN A 171 -8.77 12.64 2.81
C GLN A 171 -9.82 13.64 3.33
N ALA A 172 -10.44 14.44 2.45
CA ALA A 172 -11.51 15.36 2.82
C ALA A 172 -12.73 14.66 3.43
N LEU A 173 -13.09 13.47 2.91
CA LEU A 173 -14.20 12.67 3.45
C LEU A 173 -13.94 12.19 4.89
N VAL A 174 -12.70 11.76 5.18
CA VAL A 174 -12.37 11.12 6.46
C VAL A 174 -11.88 12.10 7.53
N THR A 175 -11.53 13.33 7.17
CA THR A 175 -11.08 14.33 8.15
C THR A 175 -12.26 14.82 9.03
N PRO A 176 -12.11 14.88 10.37
CA PRO A 176 -13.13 15.38 11.28
C PRO A 176 -13.58 16.82 10.96
N ALA A 177 -14.86 17.13 11.18
CA ALA A 177 -15.46 18.42 10.84
C ALA A 177 -14.85 19.60 11.63
N ASP A 178 -14.36 19.33 12.83
CA ASP A 178 -13.73 20.30 13.74
C ASP A 178 -12.22 20.42 13.55
N HIS A 179 -11.62 19.58 12.70
CA HIS A 179 -10.16 19.55 12.53
C HIS A 179 -9.65 20.83 11.83
N PRO A 180 -8.63 21.53 12.35
CA PRO A 180 -8.15 22.82 11.81
C PRO A 180 -7.74 22.80 10.34
N LEU A 181 -7.24 21.66 9.83
CA LEU A 181 -6.82 21.49 8.43
C LEU A 181 -7.97 21.23 7.44
N LEU A 182 -9.19 20.91 7.87
CA LEU A 182 -10.27 20.53 6.94
C LEU A 182 -10.51 21.58 5.83
N PRO A 183 -10.56 22.90 6.12
CA PRO A 183 -10.71 23.93 5.09
C PRO A 183 -9.62 23.91 4.02
N LEU A 184 -8.36 23.66 4.44
CA LEU A 184 -7.20 23.60 3.54
C LEU A 184 -7.15 22.30 2.73
N ILE A 185 -7.59 21.18 3.31
CA ILE A 185 -7.74 19.90 2.60
C ILE A 185 -8.75 20.05 1.46
N TRP A 186 -9.88 20.71 1.70
CA TRP A 186 -10.83 21.05 0.65
C TRP A 186 -10.24 22.02 -0.38
N GLN A 187 -9.49 23.03 0.07
CA GLN A 187 -8.79 23.95 -0.84
C GLN A 187 -7.87 23.18 -1.81
N LYS A 188 -7.09 22.20 -1.32
CA LYS A 188 -6.21 21.35 -2.14
C LYS A 188 -6.99 20.50 -3.13
N PHE A 189 -8.14 19.95 -2.73
CA PHE A 189 -9.02 19.24 -3.67
C PHE A 189 -9.53 20.17 -4.78
N PHE A 190 -10.06 21.36 -4.43
CA PHE A 190 -10.60 22.29 -5.43
C PHE A 190 -9.52 22.89 -6.34
N LEU A 191 -8.28 23.06 -5.86
CA LEU A 191 -7.13 23.43 -6.70
C LEU A 191 -6.91 22.43 -7.84
N LEU A 192 -7.19 21.15 -7.62
CA LEU A 192 -7.08 20.11 -8.64
C LEU A 192 -8.36 19.99 -9.47
N TYR A 193 -9.53 19.99 -8.83
CA TYR A 193 -10.82 19.80 -9.50
C TYR A 193 -11.21 20.98 -10.40
N LEU A 194 -10.91 22.22 -9.98
CA LEU A 194 -11.22 23.42 -10.74
C LEU A 194 -10.02 23.95 -11.53
N HIS A 195 -8.92 23.21 -11.60
CA HIS A 195 -7.78 23.58 -12.42
C HIS A 195 -8.22 23.76 -13.88
N ARG A 196 -7.73 24.82 -14.52
CA ARG A 196 -7.87 25.03 -15.97
C ARG A 196 -6.52 24.75 -16.63
N PRO A 197 -6.37 23.60 -17.31
CA PRO A 197 -5.16 23.29 -18.06
C PRO A 197 -4.96 24.36 -19.14
N GLY A 198 -3.93 25.18 -18.97
CA GLY A 198 -3.75 26.39 -19.78
C GLY A 198 -2.93 26.20 -21.08
N PRO A 199 -2.90 27.24 -21.94
CA PRO A 199 -2.10 27.28 -23.17
C PRO A 199 -0.59 27.35 -22.93
N GLN A 200 -0.17 27.76 -21.73
CA GLN A 200 1.23 27.69 -21.28
C GLN A 200 1.81 26.26 -21.28
N TYR A 201 0.95 25.23 -21.40
CA TYR A 201 1.34 23.83 -21.50
C TYR A 201 1.03 23.20 -22.86
N GLY A 202 0.60 23.99 -23.85
CA GLY A 202 0.24 23.53 -25.21
C GLY A 202 -1.17 22.95 -25.34
N LEU A 203 -2.09 23.29 -24.43
CA LEU A 203 -3.49 22.84 -24.41
C LEU A 203 -4.44 23.98 -24.80
N PRO A 204 -5.63 23.69 -25.39
CA PRO A 204 -6.65 24.71 -25.62
C PRO A 204 -7.15 25.27 -24.29
N VAL A 205 -7.49 26.57 -24.26
CA VAL A 205 -8.20 27.18 -23.12
C VAL A 205 -9.61 26.60 -23.11
N ASP A 206 -9.84 25.58 -22.29
CA ASP A 206 -11.13 24.93 -22.06
C ASP A 206 -11.60 25.21 -20.61
N GLY A 207 -12.79 24.72 -20.25
CA GLY A 207 -13.28 24.75 -18.88
C GLY A 207 -12.40 23.97 -17.89
N CYS A 208 -12.83 23.91 -16.63
CA CYS A 208 -12.14 23.16 -15.58
C CYS A 208 -12.02 21.67 -15.92
N ILE A 209 -10.94 21.02 -15.44
CA ILE A 209 -10.64 19.61 -15.76
C ILE A 209 -11.45 18.60 -14.93
N GLY A 210 -11.98 19.00 -13.77
CA GLY A 210 -12.54 18.13 -12.74
C GLY A 210 -13.48 17.05 -13.27
N LYS A 211 -14.52 17.39 -14.04
CA LYS A 211 -15.48 16.41 -14.55
C LYS A 211 -14.85 15.31 -15.40
N ARG A 212 -13.71 15.58 -16.07
CA ARG A 212 -13.01 14.58 -16.89
C ARG A 212 -12.37 13.49 -16.04
N PHE A 213 -12.07 13.75 -14.76
CA PHE A 213 -11.64 12.73 -13.81
C PHE A 213 -12.80 11.91 -13.25
N PHE A 214 -14.00 12.49 -13.12
CA PHE A 214 -15.13 11.84 -12.44
C PHE A 214 -16.20 11.33 -13.43
N GLN A 215 -15.82 10.40 -14.31
CA GLN A 215 -16.71 9.86 -15.34
C GLN A 215 -17.34 8.51 -14.99
N SER A 216 -16.69 7.70 -14.15
CA SER A 216 -17.18 6.36 -13.79
C SER A 216 -18.32 6.45 -12.75
N PRO A 217 -19.24 5.47 -12.67
CA PRO A 217 -20.28 5.45 -11.65
C PRO A 217 -19.73 5.55 -10.22
N ALA A 218 -18.59 4.92 -9.94
CA ALA A 218 -17.92 5.01 -8.64
C ALA A 218 -17.41 6.43 -8.35
N HIS A 219 -16.86 7.13 -9.34
CA HIS A 219 -16.42 8.52 -9.16
C HIS A 219 -17.60 9.49 -9.06
N LEU A 220 -18.69 9.24 -9.77
CA LEU A 220 -19.91 10.04 -9.60
C LEU A 220 -20.50 9.87 -8.20
N SER A 221 -20.48 8.65 -7.65
CA SER A 221 -20.83 8.42 -6.23
C SER A 221 -19.91 9.21 -5.31
N LEU A 222 -18.60 9.19 -5.55
CA LEU A 222 -17.62 9.94 -4.78
C LEU A 222 -17.90 11.46 -4.79
N LEU A 223 -18.29 12.06 -5.93
CA LEU A 223 -18.71 13.47 -5.97
C LEU A 223 -19.97 13.71 -5.12
N GLY A 224 -20.92 12.77 -5.13
CA GLY A 224 -22.10 12.82 -4.26
C GLY A 224 -21.72 12.81 -2.78
N ASP A 225 -20.81 11.91 -2.38
CA ASP A 225 -20.30 11.79 -1.02
C ASP A 225 -19.56 13.07 -0.59
N LEU A 226 -18.73 13.64 -1.48
CA LEU A 226 -18.01 14.90 -1.25
C LEU A 226 -18.98 16.07 -1.02
N LYS A 227 -20.03 16.17 -1.85
CA LYS A 227 -21.08 17.18 -1.67
C LYS A 227 -21.76 17.04 -0.32
N GLN A 228 -22.16 15.81 0.03
CA GLN A 228 -22.82 15.52 1.31
C GLN A 228 -21.91 15.89 2.48
N ARG A 229 -20.62 15.56 2.40
CA ARG A 229 -19.63 15.90 3.44
C ARG A 229 -19.46 17.41 3.62
N LEU A 230 -19.48 18.20 2.55
CA LEU A 230 -19.43 19.66 2.64
C LEU A 230 -20.65 20.24 3.36
N ILE A 231 -21.84 19.71 3.08
CA ILE A 231 -23.09 20.11 3.76
C ILE A 231 -22.98 19.79 5.25
N GLU A 232 -22.55 18.58 5.61
CA GLU A 232 -22.36 18.17 7.01
C GLU A 232 -21.34 19.05 7.75
N ALA A 233 -20.24 19.44 7.09
CA ALA A 233 -19.26 20.35 7.68
C ALA A 233 -19.85 21.76 7.91
N ALA A 234 -20.65 22.26 6.96
CA ALA A 234 -21.36 23.52 7.13
C ALA A 234 -22.39 23.45 8.28
N ASP A 235 -23.18 22.38 8.36
CA ASP A 235 -24.17 22.17 9.42
C ASP A 235 -23.53 22.03 10.80
N PHE A 236 -22.39 21.35 10.88
CA PHE A 236 -21.58 21.25 12.10
C PHE A 236 -21.19 22.64 12.61
N HIS A 237 -20.56 23.48 11.78
CA HIS A 237 -20.14 24.81 12.19
C HIS A 237 -21.31 25.77 12.44
N HIS A 238 -22.41 25.63 11.70
CA HIS A 238 -23.64 26.40 11.97
C HIS A 238 -24.19 26.08 13.36
N SER A 239 -24.26 24.78 13.70
CA SER A 239 -24.70 24.30 15.00
C SER A 239 -23.77 24.77 16.13
N ALA A 240 -22.45 24.64 15.93
CA ALA A 240 -21.45 25.12 16.88
C ALA A 240 -21.52 26.65 17.10
N SER A 241 -21.72 27.44 16.03
CA SER A 241 -21.87 28.90 16.13
C SER A 241 -23.08 29.33 16.97
N LYS A 242 -24.16 28.54 16.95
CA LYS A 242 -25.38 28.81 17.73
C LYS A 242 -25.22 28.39 19.19
N ALA A 243 -24.55 27.26 19.45
CA ALA A 243 -24.31 26.77 20.80
C ALA A 243 -23.49 27.77 21.64
N LEU A 244 -22.52 28.45 21.02
CA LEU A 244 -21.69 29.47 21.67
C LEU A 244 -22.41 30.81 21.88
N GLY A 245 -23.57 31.04 21.26
CA GLY A 245 -24.34 32.29 21.38
C GLY A 245 -25.34 32.31 22.53
N VAL A 246 -25.49 31.20 23.28
CA VAL A 246 -26.45 31.06 24.39
C VAL A 246 -25.69 31.06 25.72
N ASP A 247 -25.17 32.22 26.12
CA ASP A 247 -24.78 32.44 27.52
C ASP A 247 -26.06 32.61 28.35
N SER A 248 -26.47 31.55 29.04
CA SER A 248 -27.52 31.61 30.05
C SER A 248 -26.94 32.20 31.34
N PRO A 249 -27.51 33.29 31.89
CA PRO A 249 -27.00 33.86 33.14
C PRO A 249 -27.44 33.00 34.31
N GLY A 250 -26.55 32.10 34.74
CA GLY A 250 -26.63 31.45 36.05
C GLY A 250 -26.69 29.93 36.03
N SER A 251 -25.52 29.30 36.17
CA SER A 251 -25.40 28.05 36.93
C SER A 251 -23.95 27.85 37.35
N SER A 252 -23.66 28.26 38.57
CA SER A 252 -22.50 27.87 39.35
C SER A 252 -22.62 26.40 39.75
N SER A 253 -21.48 25.67 39.77
CA SER A 253 -21.30 24.25 40.14
C SER A 253 -21.67 23.26 39.00
N GLU A 254 -20.87 22.30 38.53
CA GLU A 254 -19.97 21.34 39.20
C GLU A 254 -18.90 20.73 38.23
N ASN A 255 -17.89 20.07 38.82
CA ASN A 255 -16.92 19.08 38.29
C ASN A 255 -15.70 19.53 37.44
N LEU A 256 -14.49 19.31 38.00
CA LEU A 256 -13.18 19.62 37.40
C LEU A 256 -12.80 18.74 36.20
N VAL A 257 -13.39 17.55 36.05
CA VAL A 257 -13.09 16.60 34.95
C VAL A 257 -13.85 16.99 33.67
N ASP A 258 -15.02 17.60 33.81
CA ASP A 258 -15.79 18.10 32.66
C ASP A 258 -15.16 19.36 32.05
N ARG A 259 -14.39 20.15 32.81
CA ARG A 259 -13.74 21.39 32.33
C ARG A 259 -12.77 21.19 31.16
N ALA A 260 -12.00 20.10 31.14
CA ALA A 260 -11.02 19.86 30.06
C ALA A 260 -11.72 19.50 28.74
N SER A 261 -12.78 18.69 28.80
CA SER A 261 -13.57 18.31 27.62
C SER A 261 -14.51 19.42 27.13
N THR A 262 -15.00 20.28 28.03
CA THR A 262 -15.77 21.48 27.65
C THR A 262 -14.88 22.61 27.14
N GLN A 263 -13.68 22.83 27.67
CA GLN A 263 -12.76 23.86 27.16
C GLN A 263 -12.41 23.64 25.69
N ALA A 264 -12.12 22.41 25.26
CA ALA A 264 -11.77 22.10 23.87
C ALA A 264 -12.87 22.47 22.85
N ASN A 265 -14.15 22.31 23.24
CA ASN A 265 -15.30 22.64 22.39
C ASN A 265 -15.58 24.15 22.28
N HIS A 266 -14.99 24.98 23.14
CA HIS A 266 -15.14 26.44 23.16
C HIS A 266 -13.96 27.21 22.52
N LEU A 267 -12.97 26.51 21.95
CA LEU A 267 -11.75 27.13 21.38
C LEU A 267 -11.91 27.68 19.96
N THR A 268 -13.03 27.44 19.28
CA THR A 268 -13.27 28.04 17.95
C THR A 268 -14.18 29.24 18.12
N SER A 269 -13.73 30.42 17.65
CA SER A 269 -14.54 31.62 17.77
C SER A 269 -15.85 31.51 16.99
N PRO A 270 -16.97 32.08 17.49
CA PRO A 270 -18.23 32.11 16.76
C PRO A 270 -18.11 32.76 15.37
N GLU A 271 -17.21 33.74 15.22
CA GLU A 271 -16.88 34.41 13.97
C GLU A 271 -16.24 33.44 12.98
N LEU A 272 -15.24 32.67 13.40
CA LEU A 272 -14.60 31.67 12.56
C LEU A 272 -15.60 30.59 12.12
N HIS A 273 -16.48 30.14 13.02
CA HIS A 273 -17.56 29.22 12.63
C HIS A 273 -18.46 29.80 11.54
N LYS A 274 -18.85 31.08 11.63
CA LYS A 274 -19.66 31.73 10.58
C LYS A 274 -18.93 31.81 9.25
N GLU A 275 -17.62 32.11 9.26
CA GLU A 275 -16.82 32.13 8.04
C GLU A 275 -16.65 30.72 7.44
N LEU A 276 -16.51 29.68 8.27
CA LEU A 276 -16.45 28.29 7.82
C LEU A 276 -17.77 27.82 7.21
N VAL A 277 -18.92 28.21 7.79
CA VAL A 277 -20.24 27.97 7.18
C VAL A 277 -20.31 28.58 5.78
N ARG A 278 -19.84 29.82 5.60
CA ARG A 278 -19.81 30.47 4.29
C ARG A 278 -18.89 29.74 3.33
N LEU A 279 -17.70 29.35 3.78
CA LEU A 279 -16.70 28.64 2.98
C LEU A 279 -17.22 27.29 2.47
N PHE A 280 -17.77 26.44 3.35
CA PHE A 280 -18.26 25.13 2.94
C PHE A 280 -19.47 25.22 2.01
N ASN A 281 -20.39 26.17 2.24
CA ASN A 281 -21.49 26.44 1.31
C ASN A 281 -20.98 26.94 -0.06
N MET A 282 -19.96 27.79 -0.09
CA MET A 282 -19.30 28.23 -1.33
C MET A 282 -18.70 27.03 -2.08
N TYR A 283 -18.03 26.10 -1.39
CA TYR A 283 -17.53 24.87 -1.98
C TYR A 283 -18.64 23.96 -2.55
N VAL A 284 -19.80 23.87 -1.90
CA VAL A 284 -20.97 23.14 -2.46
C VAL A 284 -21.38 23.76 -3.80
N LEU A 285 -21.54 25.09 -3.84
CA LEU A 285 -21.86 25.81 -5.09
C LEU A 285 -20.82 25.54 -6.18
N TRP A 286 -19.53 25.50 -5.80
CA TRP A 286 -18.46 25.24 -6.76
C TRP A 286 -18.48 23.83 -7.34
N LEU A 287 -18.87 22.84 -6.54
CA LEU A 287 -18.93 21.44 -6.95
C LEU A 287 -20.13 21.18 -7.88
N GLU A 288 -21.26 21.85 -7.62
CA GLU A 288 -22.51 21.71 -8.40
C GLU A 288 -22.49 22.45 -9.74
N GLU A 289 -21.70 23.53 -9.84
CA GLU A 289 -21.74 24.42 -11.00
C GLU A 289 -21.11 23.79 -12.25
N GLU A 290 -21.96 23.25 -13.12
CA GLU A 290 -21.53 22.58 -14.35
C GLU A 290 -20.89 23.53 -15.37
N SER A 291 -21.27 24.81 -15.35
CA SER A 291 -20.81 25.78 -16.34
C SER A 291 -19.31 26.08 -16.22
N PHE A 292 -18.70 25.90 -15.03
CA PHE A 292 -17.25 26.00 -14.84
C PHE A 292 -16.47 25.03 -15.73
N GLN A 293 -17.06 23.89 -16.04
CA GLN A 293 -16.44 22.80 -16.79
C GLN A 293 -16.53 23.03 -18.31
N LYS A 294 -17.40 23.94 -18.77
CA LYS A 294 -17.62 24.25 -20.20
C LYS A 294 -16.80 25.45 -20.69
N GLY A 295 -16.23 26.26 -19.79
CA GLY A 295 -15.39 27.41 -20.14
C GLY A 295 -16.14 28.67 -20.60
N ASP A 296 -17.46 28.58 -20.83
CA ASP A 296 -18.28 29.65 -21.42
C ASP A 296 -18.64 30.80 -20.44
N MET A 297 -18.24 30.72 -19.17
CA MET A 297 -18.74 31.63 -18.14
C MET A 297 -17.75 32.74 -17.76
N TYR A 298 -18.27 33.96 -17.69
CA TYR A 298 -17.55 35.13 -17.19
C TYR A 298 -17.51 35.14 -15.66
N ILE A 299 -16.38 34.75 -15.07
CA ILE A 299 -16.19 34.62 -13.62
C ILE A 299 -16.57 35.88 -12.82
N PRO A 300 -16.21 37.11 -13.25
CA PRO A 300 -16.53 38.31 -12.47
C PRO A 300 -18.03 38.64 -12.34
N SER A 301 -18.91 38.06 -13.19
CA SER A 301 -20.36 38.28 -13.08
C SER A 301 -21.08 37.31 -12.14
N LEU A 302 -20.35 36.39 -11.50
CA LEU A 302 -20.95 35.43 -10.58
C LEU A 302 -21.55 36.12 -9.35
N PRO A 303 -22.65 35.57 -8.79
CA PRO A 303 -23.18 36.04 -7.51
C PRO A 303 -22.12 36.02 -6.40
N LYS A 304 -22.21 36.95 -5.44
CA LYS A 304 -21.19 37.12 -4.37
C LYS A 304 -20.90 35.84 -3.57
N GLN A 305 -21.90 34.97 -3.41
CA GLN A 305 -21.79 33.68 -2.72
C GLN A 305 -20.78 32.70 -3.35
N TYR A 306 -20.41 32.90 -4.62
CA TYR A 306 -19.38 32.09 -5.30
C TYR A 306 -17.96 32.59 -5.02
N ASP A 307 -17.76 33.75 -4.39
CA ASP A 307 -16.44 34.38 -4.22
C ASP A 307 -15.58 34.31 -5.51
N ALA A 308 -16.00 35.08 -6.52
CA ALA A 308 -15.36 35.10 -7.84
C ALA A 308 -13.84 35.34 -7.78
N HIS A 309 -13.37 36.08 -6.77
CA HIS A 309 -11.95 36.36 -6.58
C HIS A 309 -11.18 35.11 -6.16
N ARG A 310 -11.62 34.40 -5.11
CA ARG A 310 -10.96 33.14 -4.69
C ARG A 310 -11.08 32.06 -5.76
N LEU A 311 -12.25 31.96 -6.41
CA LEU A 311 -12.47 31.02 -7.52
C LEU A 311 -11.47 31.24 -8.65
N ALA A 312 -11.23 32.50 -9.05
CA ALA A 312 -10.25 32.83 -10.09
C ALA A 312 -8.83 32.40 -9.70
N LYS A 313 -8.43 32.59 -8.44
CA LYS A 313 -7.13 32.14 -7.93
C LYS A 313 -6.98 30.62 -7.99
N VAL A 314 -8.02 29.88 -7.58
CA VAL A 314 -8.05 28.42 -7.62
C VAL A 314 -7.96 27.91 -9.08
N MET A 315 -8.73 28.50 -10.00
CA MET A 315 -8.68 28.13 -11.43
C MET A 315 -7.31 28.40 -12.07
N GLN A 316 -6.58 29.41 -11.56
CA GLN A 316 -5.21 29.74 -11.96
C GLN A 316 -4.13 28.91 -11.23
N ASN A 317 -4.54 27.93 -10.41
CA ASN A 317 -3.65 27.08 -9.61
C ASN A 317 -2.75 27.85 -8.62
N GLN A 318 -3.23 28.96 -8.04
CA GLN A 318 -2.50 29.66 -6.99
C GLN A 318 -2.54 28.86 -5.68
N GLN A 319 -1.37 28.45 -5.19
CA GLN A 319 -1.21 27.51 -4.07
C GLN A 319 -1.23 28.16 -2.68
N ASP A 320 -1.42 29.48 -2.58
CA ASP A 320 -1.44 30.21 -1.30
C ASP A 320 -2.54 29.67 -0.37
N LEU A 321 -2.16 29.25 0.83
CA LEU A 321 -3.09 28.68 1.82
C LEU A 321 -3.96 29.76 2.47
N TRP A 322 -5.26 29.49 2.59
CA TRP A 322 -6.20 30.41 3.24
C TRP A 322 -6.19 30.22 4.77
N ILE A 323 -5.10 30.66 5.40
CA ILE A 323 -4.86 30.53 6.85
C ILE A 323 -5.94 31.24 7.67
N GLU A 324 -6.67 32.21 7.11
CA GLU A 324 -7.80 32.86 7.78
C GLU A 324 -8.95 31.90 8.17
N PHE A 325 -9.01 30.71 7.56
CA PHE A 325 -10.00 29.67 7.89
C PHE A 325 -9.46 28.59 8.83
N VAL A 326 -8.20 28.69 9.26
CA VAL A 326 -7.59 27.71 10.17
C VAL A 326 -7.77 28.19 11.61
N ASN A 327 -8.24 27.30 12.49
CA ASN A 327 -8.26 27.61 13.92
C ASN A 327 -6.84 27.53 14.52
N VAL A 328 -6.09 28.63 14.39
CA VAL A 328 -4.73 28.77 14.93
C VAL A 328 -4.72 28.76 16.46
N GLU A 329 -5.75 29.30 17.11
CA GLU A 329 -5.86 29.33 18.58
C GLU A 329 -5.93 27.91 19.15
N ARG A 330 -6.71 27.03 18.53
CA ARG A 330 -6.76 25.61 18.90
C ARG A 330 -5.41 24.91 18.73
N ILE A 331 -4.71 25.15 17.62
CA ILE A 331 -3.39 24.55 17.38
C ILE A 331 -2.41 24.99 18.47
N GLN A 332 -2.41 26.28 18.83
CA GLN A 332 -1.55 26.82 19.88
C GLN A 332 -1.91 26.24 21.26
N TYR A 333 -3.20 26.11 21.55
CA TYR A 333 -3.68 25.51 22.80
C TYR A 333 -3.26 24.04 22.94
N GLU A 334 -3.51 23.21 21.92
CA GLU A 334 -3.11 21.79 21.91
C GLU A 334 -1.59 21.64 22.07
N PHE A 335 -0.82 22.54 21.44
CA PHE A 335 0.64 22.57 21.61
C PHE A 335 1.03 22.94 23.05
N GLN A 336 0.38 23.94 23.65
CA GLN A 336 0.66 24.38 25.02
C GLN A 336 0.26 23.30 26.04
N GLU A 337 -0.88 22.64 25.87
CA GLU A 337 -1.32 21.54 26.73
C GLU A 337 -0.28 20.41 26.76
N ALA A 338 0.28 20.07 25.60
CA ALA A 338 1.33 19.06 25.53
C ALA A 338 2.67 19.51 26.15
N LEU A 339 2.96 20.83 26.17
CA LEU A 339 4.07 21.38 26.93
C LEU A 339 3.82 21.29 28.44
N ASP A 340 2.65 21.72 28.90
CA ASP A 340 2.27 21.76 30.31
C ASP A 340 2.28 20.35 30.90
N PHE A 341 1.72 19.38 30.17
CA PHE A 341 1.77 17.97 30.55
C PHE A 341 3.21 17.46 30.68
N TRP A 342 4.09 17.82 29.73
CA TRP A 342 5.50 17.42 29.78
C TRP A 342 6.24 18.06 30.97
N PHE A 343 6.00 19.34 31.25
CA PHE A 343 6.60 20.02 32.40
C PHE A 343 6.09 19.46 33.72
N GLN A 344 4.82 19.08 33.81
CA GLN A 344 4.28 18.41 35.00
C GLN A 344 5.02 17.08 35.26
N VAL A 345 5.20 16.24 34.23
CA VAL A 345 5.95 14.98 34.34
C VAL A 345 7.40 15.24 34.78
N GLN A 346 8.07 16.27 34.24
CA GLN A 346 9.42 16.63 34.67
C GLN A 346 9.45 17.08 36.15
N VAL A 347 8.52 17.92 36.58
CA VAL A 347 8.46 18.44 37.96
C VAL A 347 8.18 17.31 38.96
N GLU A 348 7.26 16.39 38.66
CA GLU A 348 6.99 15.22 39.51
C GLU A 348 8.24 14.32 39.65
N THR A 349 8.99 14.16 38.56
CA THR A 349 10.27 13.41 38.56
C THR A 349 11.35 14.15 39.37
N HIS A 350 11.41 15.49 39.27
CA HIS A 350 12.35 16.31 40.02
C HIS A 350 12.02 16.45 41.50
N ILE A 351 10.75 16.45 41.91
CA ILE A 351 10.35 16.46 43.33
C ILE A 351 10.74 15.13 44.01
N ALA A 352 10.56 14.01 43.32
CA ALA A 352 11.05 12.71 43.80
C ALA A 352 12.58 12.67 43.95
N SER A 353 13.32 13.33 43.04
CA SER A 353 14.79 13.44 43.10
C SER A 353 15.29 14.52 44.08
N SER A 354 14.53 15.58 44.35
CA SER A 354 14.92 16.74 45.16
C SER A 354 14.88 16.45 46.66
N ALA A 355 14.17 15.41 47.11
CA ALA A 355 14.21 14.98 48.51
C ALA A 355 15.60 14.47 48.95
N ALA A 356 16.52 14.23 48.00
CA ALA A 356 17.85 13.66 48.26
C ALA A 356 19.04 14.60 48.00
N SER A 357 18.85 15.83 47.49
CA SER A 357 19.97 16.70 47.12
C SER A 357 20.21 17.84 48.12
N THR A 358 21.09 17.61 49.09
CA THR A 358 21.77 18.69 49.84
C THR A 358 22.60 19.59 48.91
N GLN A 359 22.54 20.89 49.18
CA GLN A 359 23.17 22.00 48.46
C GLN A 359 24.61 21.72 48.00
N THR A 360 24.87 21.84 46.70
CA THR A 360 26.23 22.02 46.15
C THR A 360 26.22 23.14 45.11
N ASP A 361 27.19 24.06 45.23
CA ASP A 361 27.31 25.28 44.42
C ASP A 361 27.42 24.97 42.91
N PHE A 362 26.50 25.51 42.12
CA PHE A 362 26.32 25.14 40.72
C PHE A 362 27.31 25.79 39.75
N THR A 363 28.09 26.77 40.21
CA THR A 363 28.92 27.65 39.36
C THR A 363 30.34 27.13 39.09
N ASN A 364 30.81 26.07 39.76
CA ASN A 364 32.17 25.57 39.60
C ASN A 364 32.27 24.40 38.58
N PRO A 365 32.95 24.58 37.42
CA PRO A 365 33.12 23.53 36.41
C PRO A 365 34.00 22.35 36.88
N MET A 366 34.89 22.55 37.85
CA MET A 366 35.73 21.48 38.41
C MET A 366 34.93 20.47 39.25
N LEU A 367 33.77 20.87 39.77
CA LEU A 367 32.87 20.03 40.56
C LEU A 367 31.74 19.41 39.71
N ALA A 368 31.72 19.63 38.39
CA ALA A 368 30.67 19.13 37.50
C ALA A 368 30.61 17.60 37.49
N LYS A 369 31.77 16.93 37.45
CA LYS A 369 31.85 15.47 37.46
C LYS A 369 31.30 14.87 38.75
N GLU A 370 31.65 15.45 39.89
CA GLU A 370 31.17 14.99 41.20
C GLU A 370 29.68 15.24 41.39
N ARG A 371 29.15 16.38 40.90
CA ARG A 371 27.70 16.66 40.86
C ARG A 371 26.93 15.68 39.99
N ILE A 372 27.45 15.35 38.81
CA ILE A 372 26.84 14.37 37.91
C ILE A 372 26.81 13.00 38.58
N ILE A 373 27.93 12.57 39.18
CA ILE A 373 28.02 11.26 39.86
C ILE A 373 27.14 11.21 41.12
N SER A 374 27.05 12.28 41.91
CA SER A 374 26.18 12.32 43.09
C SER A 374 24.70 12.35 42.69
N GLY A 375 24.33 13.10 41.65
CA GLY A 375 22.98 13.10 41.09
C GLY A 375 22.58 11.74 40.52
N LEU A 376 23.49 11.03 39.85
CA LEU A 376 23.25 9.68 39.34
C LEU A 376 23.06 8.62 40.43
N LYS A 377 23.52 8.88 41.67
CA LYS A 377 23.33 7.99 42.83
C LYS A 377 21.97 8.16 43.52
N VAL A 378 21.22 9.21 43.20
CA VAL A 378 19.88 9.46 43.74
C VAL A 378 18.82 8.60 43.05
N TYR A 379 19.06 8.21 41.81
CA TYR A 379 18.20 7.30 41.06
C TYR A 379 18.43 5.86 41.51
N ASP A 380 17.37 5.03 41.48
CA ASP A 380 17.52 3.58 41.65
C ASP A 380 18.65 3.08 40.76
N ALA A 381 19.46 2.14 41.28
CA ALA A 381 20.55 1.55 40.51
C ALA A 381 20.01 1.18 39.13
N PRO A 382 20.68 1.59 38.03
CA PRO A 382 20.17 1.37 36.69
C PRO A 382 19.72 -0.08 36.62
N GLN A 383 18.43 -0.29 36.31
CA GLN A 383 17.93 -1.63 36.04
C GLN A 383 18.95 -2.26 35.11
N SER A 384 19.47 -3.42 35.51
CA SER A 384 20.57 -4.08 34.79
C SER A 384 20.28 -3.94 33.32
N SER A 385 21.20 -3.33 32.56
CA SER A 385 21.03 -3.12 31.11
C SER A 385 20.36 -4.37 30.58
N LEU A 386 19.13 -4.23 30.03
CA LEU A 386 18.44 -5.36 29.40
C LEU A 386 19.52 -6.05 28.59
N PRO A 387 19.84 -7.33 28.89
CA PRO A 387 20.99 -7.96 28.28
C PRO A 387 20.85 -7.71 26.80
N LEU A 388 21.80 -6.96 26.23
CA LEU A 388 21.81 -6.62 24.81
C LEU A 388 21.80 -7.96 24.12
N GLN A 389 20.62 -8.42 23.71
CA GLN A 389 20.53 -9.64 22.95
C GLN A 389 21.23 -9.29 21.65
N PRO A 390 22.38 -9.91 21.33
CA PRO A 390 23.04 -9.65 20.07
C PRO A 390 21.99 -9.91 19.00
N MET A 391 21.65 -8.86 18.25
CA MET A 391 20.59 -8.92 17.26
C MET A 391 21.01 -9.99 16.26
N LYS A 392 20.37 -11.16 16.34
CA LYS A 392 20.67 -12.26 15.43
C LYS A 392 20.23 -11.80 14.05
N ALA A 393 21.14 -11.87 13.07
CA ALA A 393 20.78 -11.58 11.70
C ALA A 393 19.51 -12.37 11.33
N PRO A 394 18.44 -11.72 10.82
CA PRO A 394 17.17 -12.38 10.52
C PRO A 394 17.35 -13.56 9.56
N VAL A 395 18.38 -13.50 8.71
CA VAL A 395 18.75 -14.56 7.79
C VAL A 395 20.15 -15.07 8.15
N PRO A 396 20.37 -16.40 8.19
CA PRO A 396 21.70 -16.96 8.42
C PRO A 396 22.73 -16.46 7.38
N LEU A 397 23.98 -16.29 7.83
CA LEU A 397 25.07 -15.92 6.92
C LEU A 397 25.41 -17.10 6.00
N ILE A 398 25.71 -16.78 4.73
CA ILE A 398 26.20 -17.77 3.77
C ILE A 398 27.63 -18.17 4.14
N SER A 399 27.85 -19.46 4.41
CA SER A 399 29.19 -19.99 4.63
C SER A 399 30.01 -19.90 3.35
N SER A 400 31.22 -19.36 3.44
CA SER A 400 32.16 -19.28 2.30
C SER A 400 32.51 -20.67 1.76
N ALA A 401 32.54 -21.69 2.62
CA ALA A 401 32.79 -23.07 2.21
C ALA A 401 31.67 -23.61 1.29
N SER A 402 30.42 -23.16 1.48
CA SER A 402 29.28 -23.56 0.64
C SER A 402 29.31 -22.95 -0.76
N LEU A 403 30.09 -21.89 -0.99
CA LEU A 403 30.27 -21.27 -2.32
C LEU A 403 31.30 -22.01 -3.19
N VAL A 404 32.16 -22.82 -2.57
CA VAL A 404 33.26 -23.52 -3.25
C VAL A 404 33.07 -25.04 -3.23
N SER A 405 32.46 -25.58 -2.17
CA SER A 405 32.25 -27.02 -1.97
C SER A 405 30.89 -27.48 -2.53
N PRO A 406 30.88 -28.36 -3.55
CA PRO A 406 29.64 -28.89 -4.11
C PRO A 406 28.77 -29.68 -3.12
N SER A 407 29.37 -30.35 -2.13
CA SER A 407 28.63 -31.15 -1.15
C SER A 407 27.87 -30.26 -0.17
N GLU A 408 28.51 -29.20 0.34
CA GLU A 408 27.90 -28.24 1.25
C GLU A 408 26.83 -27.40 0.55
N ALA A 409 27.13 -26.91 -0.67
CA ALA A 409 26.15 -26.23 -1.51
C ALA A 409 24.88 -27.07 -1.66
N LYS A 410 25.03 -28.35 -2.00
CA LYS A 410 23.90 -29.27 -2.19
C LYS A 410 23.09 -29.47 -0.91
N ALA A 411 23.73 -29.57 0.25
CA ALA A 411 23.05 -29.70 1.53
C ALA A 411 22.23 -28.44 1.86
N LEU A 412 22.85 -27.27 1.72
CA LEU A 412 22.24 -25.96 1.95
C LEU A 412 21.03 -25.73 1.02
N THR A 413 21.21 -25.96 -0.28
CA THR A 413 20.15 -25.80 -1.28
C THR A 413 18.97 -26.72 -0.98
N ARG A 414 19.20 -28.01 -0.72
CA ARG A 414 18.09 -28.93 -0.44
C ARG A 414 17.35 -28.58 0.83
N ALA A 415 18.05 -28.20 1.90
CA ALA A 415 17.41 -27.81 3.15
C ALA A 415 16.47 -26.61 2.92
N THR A 416 16.96 -25.62 2.17
CA THR A 416 16.24 -24.37 1.89
C THR A 416 15.05 -24.59 0.95
N LEU A 417 15.26 -25.26 -0.20
CA LEU A 417 14.21 -25.49 -1.19
C LEU A 417 13.09 -26.42 -0.70
N ARG A 418 13.37 -27.33 0.25
CA ARG A 418 12.33 -28.16 0.89
C ARG A 418 11.30 -27.34 1.63
N ILE A 419 11.69 -26.24 2.27
CA ILE A 419 10.77 -25.35 2.99
C ILE A 419 9.80 -24.72 2.00
N LEU A 420 10.31 -24.19 0.88
CA LEU A 420 9.50 -23.58 -0.17
C LEU A 420 8.56 -24.61 -0.84
N GLN A 421 9.06 -25.82 -1.11
CA GLN A 421 8.23 -26.90 -1.65
C GLN A 421 7.12 -27.32 -0.67
N GLN A 422 7.42 -27.38 0.63
CA GLN A 422 6.42 -27.71 1.64
C GLN A 422 5.31 -26.65 1.69
N GLN A 423 5.67 -25.37 1.57
CA GLN A 423 4.68 -24.29 1.51
C GLN A 423 3.77 -24.41 0.28
N ALA A 424 4.34 -24.71 -0.89
CA ALA A 424 3.55 -24.94 -2.10
C ALA A 424 2.59 -26.14 -1.95
N LYS A 425 3.02 -27.22 -1.30
CA LYS A 425 2.17 -28.38 -1.00
C LYS A 425 1.01 -28.02 -0.06
N SER A 426 1.27 -27.25 0.99
CA SER A 426 0.21 -26.76 1.88
C SER A 426 -0.80 -25.89 1.12
N ALA A 427 -0.33 -25.01 0.24
CA ALA A 427 -1.21 -24.18 -0.57
C ALA A 427 -2.07 -24.99 -1.54
N ALA A 428 -1.49 -26.00 -2.20
CA ALA A 428 -2.24 -26.91 -3.07
C ALA A 428 -3.28 -27.74 -2.30
N LEU A 429 -2.97 -28.12 -1.05
CA LEU A 429 -3.92 -28.80 -0.18
C LEU A 429 -5.11 -27.89 0.19
N TRP A 430 -4.85 -26.64 0.56
CA TRP A 430 -5.91 -25.67 0.86
C TRP A 430 -6.81 -25.43 -0.36
N GLU A 431 -6.23 -25.29 -1.55
CA GLU A 431 -6.99 -25.17 -2.79
C GLU A 431 -7.90 -26.39 -3.01
N SER A 432 -7.37 -27.59 -2.81
CA SER A 432 -8.12 -28.84 -2.98
C SER A 432 -9.26 -28.97 -1.96
N GLN A 433 -9.01 -28.58 -0.71
CA GLN A 433 -10.03 -28.55 0.35
C GLN A 433 -11.14 -27.54 0.04
N GLN A 434 -10.77 -26.35 -0.43
CA GLN A 434 -11.74 -25.32 -0.82
C GLN A 434 -12.65 -25.81 -1.95
N VAL A 435 -12.08 -26.48 -2.97
CA VAL A 435 -12.86 -27.07 -4.06
C VAL A 435 -13.80 -28.15 -3.54
N ALA A 436 -13.34 -29.01 -2.63
CA ALA A 436 -14.17 -30.05 -2.02
C ALA A 436 -15.37 -29.46 -1.26
N PHE A 437 -15.15 -28.47 -0.41
CA PHE A 437 -16.23 -27.79 0.31
C PHE A 437 -17.20 -27.08 -0.62
N ASN A 438 -16.70 -26.40 -1.65
CA ASN A 438 -17.56 -25.74 -2.62
C ASN A 438 -18.47 -26.75 -3.36
N ASN A 439 -17.94 -27.91 -3.74
CA ASN A 439 -18.73 -28.97 -4.36
C ASN A 439 -19.78 -29.52 -3.38
N GLU A 440 -19.43 -29.76 -2.12
CA GLU A 440 -20.38 -30.23 -1.11
C GLU A 440 -21.51 -29.22 -0.87
N ILE A 441 -21.20 -27.92 -0.86
CA ILE A 441 -22.21 -26.85 -0.79
C ILE A 441 -23.13 -26.91 -2.02
N LEU A 442 -22.58 -27.04 -3.23
CA LEU A 442 -23.37 -27.14 -4.46
C LEU A 442 -24.29 -28.37 -4.48
N ASP A 443 -23.85 -29.49 -3.94
CA ASP A 443 -24.65 -30.72 -3.84
C ASP A 443 -25.74 -30.66 -2.74
N THR A 444 -25.51 -29.83 -1.72
CA THR A 444 -26.39 -29.71 -0.55
C THR A 444 -27.44 -28.62 -0.73
N LEU A 445 -27.09 -27.53 -1.42
CA LEU A 445 -27.96 -26.36 -1.60
C LEU A 445 -29.34 -26.69 -2.22
N PRO A 446 -29.47 -27.58 -3.24
CA PRO A 446 -30.77 -27.94 -3.81
C PRO A 446 -31.71 -28.62 -2.80
N LYS A 447 -31.16 -29.24 -1.75
CA LYS A 447 -31.92 -29.98 -0.72
C LYS A 447 -32.44 -29.06 0.39
N PHE A 448 -32.06 -27.77 0.37
CA PHE A 448 -32.39 -26.82 1.43
C PHE A 448 -33.89 -26.49 1.46
N TYR A 449 -34.55 -26.53 0.30
CA TYR A 449 -35.99 -26.38 0.18
C TYR A 449 -36.59 -27.60 -0.49
N THR A 450 -37.67 -28.12 0.08
CA THR A 450 -38.43 -29.25 -0.48
C THR A 450 -39.89 -28.86 -0.59
N ASN A 451 -40.53 -29.23 -1.69
CA ASN A 451 -41.98 -29.14 -1.80
C ASN A 451 -42.62 -30.28 -1.00
N ARG A 452 -43.68 -29.96 -0.24
CA ARG A 452 -44.51 -30.95 0.46
C ARG A 452 -45.96 -30.69 0.12
N GLU A 453 -46.71 -31.74 -0.12
CA GLU A 453 -48.15 -31.64 -0.34
C GLU A 453 -48.85 -31.19 0.94
N GLU A 454 -49.73 -30.20 0.80
CA GLU A 454 -50.54 -29.66 1.87
C GLU A 454 -51.99 -29.53 1.47
N GLN A 455 -52.84 -29.47 2.49
CA GLN A 455 -54.27 -29.37 2.34
C GLN A 455 -54.80 -28.30 3.29
N VAL A 456 -55.42 -27.26 2.73
CA VAL A 456 -56.07 -26.20 3.52
C VAL A 456 -57.57 -26.23 3.24
N ILE A 457 -58.35 -26.11 4.32
CA ILE A 457 -59.80 -26.03 4.25
C ILE A 457 -60.19 -24.56 4.28
N ILE A 458 -60.76 -24.07 3.18
CA ILE A 458 -61.22 -22.69 3.04
C ILE A 458 -62.74 -22.66 3.24
N PRO A 459 -63.25 -21.98 4.28
CA PRO A 459 -64.68 -21.76 4.43
C PRO A 459 -65.13 -20.66 3.45
N LEU A 460 -65.99 -21.03 2.50
CA LEU A 460 -66.64 -20.09 1.60
C LEU A 460 -67.97 -19.66 2.21
N GLU A 461 -67.98 -18.44 2.76
CA GLU A 461 -69.18 -17.84 3.31
C GLU A 461 -70.16 -17.44 2.19
N CYS A 462 -71.37 -17.98 2.25
CA CYS A 462 -72.45 -17.55 1.38
C CYS A 462 -73.15 -16.34 1.99
N ARG A 463 -73.06 -15.18 1.33
CA ARG A 463 -73.70 -13.93 1.79
C ARG A 463 -75.23 -13.89 1.60
N GLY A 464 -75.83 -14.99 1.14
CA GLY A 464 -77.25 -15.06 0.83
C GLY A 464 -77.67 -14.18 -0.35
N SER A 465 -78.80 -14.50 -0.98
CA SER A 465 -79.53 -13.56 -1.83
C SER A 465 -80.96 -13.46 -1.30
N SER A 466 -81.58 -12.31 -1.53
CA SER A 466 -82.86 -11.89 -0.94
C SER A 466 -83.92 -13.00 -0.97
N GLY A 467 -84.15 -13.62 0.20
CA GLY A 467 -85.26 -14.55 0.43
C GLY A 467 -84.90 -16.00 0.80
N LYS A 468 -83.62 -16.41 0.83
CA LYS A 468 -83.22 -17.74 1.34
C LYS A 468 -82.11 -17.64 2.39
N SER A 469 -82.33 -18.24 3.58
CA SER A 469 -81.34 -18.30 4.66
C SER A 469 -80.27 -19.35 4.34
N CYS A 470 -79.00 -18.94 4.43
CA CYS A 470 -77.86 -19.84 4.25
C CYS A 470 -77.74 -20.81 5.43
N GLN A 471 -77.46 -22.10 5.17
CA GLN A 471 -77.30 -23.15 6.19
C GLN A 471 -75.88 -23.22 6.80
N GLY A 472 -74.94 -22.42 6.32
CA GLY A 472 -73.55 -22.37 6.81
C GLY A 472 -72.53 -22.21 5.66
N PRO A 473 -71.26 -21.91 5.98
CA PRO A 473 -70.20 -21.82 4.97
C PRO A 473 -69.92 -23.18 4.34
N SER A 474 -69.69 -23.21 3.02
CA SER A 474 -69.23 -24.42 2.31
C SER A 474 -67.74 -24.57 2.52
N LEU A 475 -67.28 -25.73 2.96
CA LEU A 475 -65.85 -26.02 3.14
C LEU A 475 -65.27 -26.53 1.83
N VAL A 476 -64.35 -25.77 1.23
CA VAL A 476 -63.61 -26.19 0.04
C VAL A 476 -62.21 -26.58 0.45
N THR A 477 -61.80 -27.76 0.03
CA THR A 477 -60.46 -28.26 0.33
C THR A 477 -59.53 -28.00 -0.84
N VAL A 478 -58.48 -27.23 -0.61
CA VAL A 478 -57.45 -26.91 -1.60
C VAL A 478 -56.20 -27.71 -1.29
N GLN A 479 -55.74 -28.51 -2.26
CA GLN A 479 -54.47 -29.23 -2.21
C GLN A 479 -53.43 -28.48 -3.03
N PHE A 480 -52.23 -28.27 -2.48
CA PHE A 480 -51.13 -27.58 -3.16
C PHE A 480 -49.78 -28.07 -2.63
N GLU A 481 -48.71 -27.80 -3.37
CA GLU A 481 -47.34 -28.03 -2.89
C GLU A 481 -46.81 -26.77 -2.18
N GLY A 482 -46.61 -26.87 -0.87
CA GLY A 482 -45.96 -25.83 -0.08
C GLY A 482 -44.45 -25.96 -0.10
N LYS A 483 -43.73 -24.84 -0.17
CA LYS A 483 -42.26 -24.81 -0.07
C LYS A 483 -41.82 -24.83 1.39
N TYR A 484 -41.10 -25.89 1.80
CA TYR A 484 -40.61 -26.06 3.16
C TYR A 484 -39.09 -25.98 3.23
N LYS A 485 -38.59 -25.27 4.24
CA LYS A 485 -37.16 -25.25 4.57
C LYS A 485 -36.80 -26.50 5.36
N ASN A 486 -35.72 -27.17 4.95
CA ASN A 486 -35.15 -28.29 5.69
C ASN A 486 -34.09 -27.77 6.68
N GLU A 487 -34.44 -27.71 7.96
CA GLU A 487 -33.56 -27.16 9.00
C GLU A 487 -32.28 -27.99 9.22
N ALA A 488 -32.33 -29.32 9.03
CA ALA A 488 -31.14 -30.17 9.14
C ALA A 488 -30.13 -29.87 8.02
N VAL A 489 -30.62 -29.69 6.79
CA VAL A 489 -29.78 -29.27 5.64
C VAL A 489 -29.27 -27.84 5.84
N GLY A 490 -30.10 -26.96 6.42
CA GLY A 490 -29.68 -25.61 6.79
C GLY A 490 -28.53 -25.58 7.78
N GLN A 491 -28.55 -26.45 8.80
CA GLN A 491 -27.45 -26.59 9.75
C GLN A 491 -26.19 -27.13 9.07
N GLN A 492 -26.30 -28.12 8.19
CA GLN A 492 -25.16 -28.65 7.44
C GLN A 492 -24.51 -27.57 6.56
N LEU A 493 -25.32 -26.80 5.80
CA LEU A 493 -24.82 -25.69 4.99
C LEU A 493 -24.11 -24.63 5.85
N HIS A 494 -24.65 -24.30 7.02
CA HIS A 494 -24.02 -23.36 7.93
C HIS A 494 -22.66 -23.83 8.45
N VAL A 495 -22.53 -25.13 8.75
CA VAL A 495 -21.24 -25.73 9.14
C VAL A 495 -20.23 -25.64 7.99
N LEU A 496 -20.63 -26.02 6.77
CA LEU A 496 -19.76 -25.95 5.59
C LEU A 496 -19.31 -24.51 5.28
N GLU A 497 -20.22 -23.54 5.36
CA GLU A 497 -19.88 -22.12 5.19
C GLU A 497 -18.88 -21.63 6.24
N LYS A 498 -19.00 -22.11 7.48
CA LYS A 498 -18.06 -21.80 8.56
C LYS A 498 -16.69 -22.41 8.30
N GLU A 499 -16.63 -23.67 7.87
CA GLU A 499 -15.37 -24.35 7.53
C GLU A 499 -14.65 -23.68 6.35
N VAL A 500 -15.38 -23.28 5.31
CA VAL A 500 -14.84 -22.48 4.20
C VAL A 500 -14.25 -21.16 4.70
N LYS A 501 -14.98 -20.42 5.54
CA LYS A 501 -14.48 -19.15 6.11
C LYS A 501 -13.22 -19.37 6.95
N GLN A 502 -13.15 -20.45 7.72
CA GLN A 502 -11.98 -20.78 8.51
C GLN A 502 -10.77 -21.10 7.60
N LEU A 503 -10.97 -21.94 6.58
CA LEU A 503 -9.91 -22.28 5.63
C LEU A 503 -9.39 -21.04 4.91
N GLN A 504 -10.27 -20.13 4.47
CA GLN A 504 -9.89 -18.87 3.86
C GLN A 504 -9.12 -17.95 4.82
N ALA A 505 -9.55 -17.88 6.08
CA ALA A 505 -8.84 -17.12 7.11
C ALA A 505 -7.44 -17.70 7.38
N GLU A 506 -7.27 -19.02 7.32
CA GLU A 506 -5.96 -19.67 7.46
C GLU A 506 -5.07 -19.46 6.22
N ALA A 507 -5.62 -19.59 5.01
CA ALA A 507 -4.88 -19.43 3.76
C ALA A 507 -4.45 -17.99 3.46
N THR A 508 -5.14 -16.99 4.03
CA THR A 508 -4.81 -15.56 3.88
C THR A 508 -3.77 -15.08 4.90
N LYS A 509 -3.37 -15.91 5.87
CA LYS A 509 -2.30 -15.56 6.81
C LYS A 509 -0.98 -15.34 6.06
N PRO A 510 -0.15 -14.39 6.51
CA PRO A 510 1.17 -14.21 5.94
C PRO A 510 2.00 -15.51 6.06
N PRO A 511 2.90 -15.80 5.09
CA PRO A 511 3.80 -16.95 5.19
C PRO A 511 4.61 -16.89 6.49
N SER A 512 4.93 -18.06 7.06
CA SER A 512 5.79 -18.12 8.24
C SER A 512 7.16 -17.50 7.94
N LEU A 513 7.78 -16.91 8.96
CA LEU A 513 9.09 -16.27 8.83
C LEU A 513 10.13 -17.23 8.23
N SER A 514 10.07 -18.51 8.57
CA SER A 514 10.93 -19.56 8.00
C SER A 514 10.87 -19.69 6.47
N VAL A 515 9.70 -19.46 5.86
CA VAL A 515 9.53 -19.50 4.40
C VAL A 515 10.20 -18.28 3.76
N VAL A 516 10.02 -17.11 4.38
CA VAL A 516 10.63 -15.86 3.94
C VAL A 516 12.16 -15.93 4.09
N GLU A 517 12.64 -16.38 5.25
CA GLU A 517 14.05 -16.63 5.51
C GLU A 517 14.66 -17.59 4.49
N ALA A 518 13.96 -18.69 4.16
CA ALA A 518 14.44 -19.65 3.18
C ALA A 518 14.58 -19.02 1.78
N ALA A 519 13.59 -18.24 1.33
CA ALA A 519 13.66 -17.56 0.04
C ALA A 519 14.85 -16.59 -0.02
N VAL A 520 14.98 -15.70 0.98
CA VAL A 520 16.06 -14.71 1.05
C VAL A 520 17.43 -15.37 1.21
N HIS A 521 17.53 -16.44 2.00
CA HIS A 521 18.77 -17.19 2.17
C HIS A 521 19.25 -17.81 0.85
N MET A 522 18.33 -18.35 0.05
CA MET A 522 18.66 -18.90 -1.27
C MET A 522 19.06 -17.79 -2.26
N GLU A 523 18.39 -16.64 -2.24
CA GLU A 523 18.76 -15.49 -3.07
C GLU A 523 20.14 -14.94 -2.72
N ASN A 524 20.44 -14.80 -1.43
CA ASN A 524 21.75 -14.40 -0.94
C ASN A 524 22.82 -15.41 -1.37
N PHE A 525 22.51 -16.71 -1.33
CA PHE A 525 23.42 -17.75 -1.81
C PHE A 525 23.72 -17.63 -3.31
N ILE A 526 22.68 -17.48 -4.15
CA ILE A 526 22.84 -17.30 -5.61
C ILE A 526 23.64 -16.03 -5.91
N THR A 527 23.31 -14.92 -5.23
CA THR A 527 23.99 -13.63 -5.42
C THR A 527 25.46 -13.69 -5.04
N ALA A 528 25.77 -14.28 -3.88
CA ALA A 528 27.14 -14.47 -3.43
C ALA A 528 27.92 -15.37 -4.40
N LEU A 529 27.30 -16.44 -4.92
CA LEU A 529 27.92 -17.36 -5.86
C LEU A 529 28.25 -16.68 -7.20
N ILE A 530 27.32 -15.91 -7.76
CA ILE A 530 27.53 -15.18 -9.03
C ILE A 530 28.61 -14.12 -8.86
N ASN A 531 28.55 -13.35 -7.77
CA ASN A 531 29.58 -12.35 -7.50
C ASN A 531 30.94 -13.02 -7.37
N LEU A 532 31.05 -14.10 -6.61
CA LEU A 532 32.31 -14.83 -6.48
C LEU A 532 32.80 -15.36 -7.84
N TYR A 533 31.93 -15.93 -8.67
CA TYR A 533 32.28 -16.42 -10.01
C TYR A 533 32.76 -15.31 -10.96
N LYS A 534 32.14 -14.13 -10.90
CA LYS A 534 32.55 -12.95 -11.68
C LYS A 534 33.93 -12.42 -11.28
N HIS A 535 34.24 -12.45 -9.98
CA HIS A 535 35.55 -12.04 -9.48
C HIS A 535 36.62 -13.12 -9.69
N GLN A 536 36.23 -14.40 -9.60
CA GLN A 536 37.11 -15.56 -9.67
C GLN A 536 36.42 -16.70 -10.43
N SER A 537 36.72 -16.83 -11.73
CA SER A 537 36.12 -17.87 -12.59
C SER A 537 36.82 -19.22 -12.45
N VAL A 538 36.86 -19.74 -11.21
CA VAL A 538 37.49 -21.03 -10.88
C VAL A 538 36.54 -22.18 -11.25
N PRO A 539 37.04 -23.32 -11.80
CA PRO A 539 36.19 -24.46 -12.18
C PRO A 539 35.31 -25.02 -11.04
N GLY A 540 35.80 -24.95 -9.79
CA GLY A 540 35.03 -25.39 -8.62
C GLY A 540 33.75 -24.57 -8.39
N ILE A 541 33.83 -23.24 -8.52
CA ILE A 541 32.67 -22.33 -8.36
C ILE A 541 31.69 -22.52 -9.51
N HIS A 542 32.19 -22.67 -10.74
CA HIS A 542 31.35 -22.96 -11.91
C HIS A 542 30.57 -24.27 -11.72
N ARG A 543 31.23 -25.31 -11.21
CA ARG A 543 30.59 -26.60 -10.89
C ARG A 543 29.52 -26.48 -9.80
N VAL A 544 29.73 -25.63 -8.79
CA VAL A 544 28.71 -25.32 -7.77
C VAL A 544 27.49 -24.66 -8.43
N GLY A 545 27.68 -23.69 -9.33
CA GLY A 545 26.59 -23.04 -10.06
C GLY A 545 25.79 -23.98 -10.96
N ILE A 546 26.45 -24.89 -11.68
CA ILE A 546 25.79 -25.92 -12.49
C ILE A 546 24.97 -26.87 -11.59
N ASN A 547 25.56 -27.35 -10.49
CA ASN A 547 24.85 -28.23 -9.56
C ASN A 547 23.66 -27.52 -8.91
N LEU A 548 23.79 -26.23 -8.62
CA LEU A 548 22.73 -25.40 -8.07
C LEU A 548 21.56 -25.26 -9.04
N PHE A 549 21.85 -25.01 -10.32
CA PHE A 549 20.84 -24.96 -11.38
C PHE A 549 20.00 -26.25 -11.40
N PHE A 550 20.65 -27.41 -11.53
CA PHE A 550 19.92 -28.68 -11.59
C PHE A 550 19.22 -29.01 -10.27
N ALA A 551 19.78 -28.62 -9.13
CA ALA A 551 19.10 -28.77 -7.84
C ALA A 551 17.82 -27.93 -7.77
N VAL A 552 17.81 -26.70 -8.28
CA VAL A 552 16.59 -25.88 -8.34
C VAL A 552 15.56 -26.52 -9.28
N VAL A 553 15.99 -27.02 -10.43
CA VAL A 553 15.13 -27.70 -11.42
C VAL A 553 14.50 -28.98 -10.84
N GLU A 554 15.22 -29.76 -10.04
CA GLU A 554 14.68 -30.95 -9.35
C GLU A 554 13.50 -30.66 -8.43
N PHE A 555 13.40 -29.44 -7.90
CA PHE A 555 12.30 -29.03 -7.01
C PHE A 555 11.09 -28.47 -7.76
N VAL A 556 11.17 -28.29 -9.08
CA VAL A 556 10.04 -27.87 -9.91
C VAL A 556 9.08 -29.04 -10.12
N CYS A 557 7.94 -28.99 -9.43
CA CYS A 557 6.82 -29.92 -9.53
C CYS A 557 5.48 -29.18 -9.64
N ASP A 558 4.38 -29.93 -9.81
CA ASP A 558 3.04 -29.36 -10.03
C ASP A 558 2.62 -28.40 -8.93
N GLU A 559 2.85 -28.76 -7.67
CA GLU A 559 2.48 -27.92 -6.53
C GLU A 559 3.27 -26.60 -6.55
N THR A 560 4.58 -26.66 -6.81
CA THR A 560 5.43 -25.45 -6.88
C THR A 560 5.10 -24.55 -8.05
N GLN A 561 4.58 -25.10 -9.16
CA GLN A 561 4.15 -24.35 -10.34
C GLN A 561 2.71 -23.82 -10.21
N ARG A 562 1.86 -24.53 -9.46
CA ARG A 562 0.48 -24.13 -9.16
C ARG A 562 0.43 -22.96 -8.18
N HIS A 563 1.32 -22.96 -7.19
CA HIS A 563 1.42 -21.87 -6.22
C HIS A 563 2.24 -20.69 -6.80
N PRO A 564 1.63 -19.50 -7.04
CA PRO A 564 2.28 -18.41 -7.78
C PRO A 564 3.61 -17.90 -7.19
N PRO A 565 3.74 -17.70 -5.86
CA PRO A 565 5.01 -17.26 -5.26
C PRO A 565 6.18 -18.21 -5.53
N THR A 566 5.96 -19.52 -5.35
CA THR A 566 7.02 -20.50 -5.62
C THR A 566 7.29 -20.63 -7.11
N ARG A 567 6.26 -20.57 -7.96
CA ARG A 567 6.46 -20.58 -9.42
C ARG A 567 7.42 -19.46 -9.83
N GLN A 568 7.14 -18.24 -9.39
CA GLN A 568 7.96 -17.08 -9.68
C GLN A 568 9.39 -17.27 -9.17
N PHE A 569 9.53 -17.69 -7.91
CA PHE A 569 10.84 -17.90 -7.28
C PHE A 569 11.70 -18.92 -8.05
N PHE A 570 11.14 -20.10 -8.37
CA PHE A 570 11.86 -21.15 -9.10
C PHE A 570 12.21 -20.72 -10.53
N THR A 571 11.27 -20.05 -11.24
CA THR A 571 11.52 -19.51 -12.58
C THR A 571 12.67 -18.51 -12.57
N SER A 572 12.68 -17.55 -11.63
CA SER A 572 13.76 -16.56 -11.51
C SER A 572 15.12 -17.20 -11.20
N CYS A 573 15.15 -18.18 -10.28
CA CYS A 573 16.38 -18.89 -9.95
C CYS A 573 16.94 -19.64 -11.17
N ILE A 574 16.08 -20.36 -11.90
CA ILE A 574 16.45 -21.07 -13.13
C ILE A 574 16.95 -20.09 -14.18
N GLU A 575 16.31 -18.92 -14.30
CA GLU A 575 16.68 -17.94 -15.31
C GLU A 575 18.09 -17.38 -15.08
N ILE A 576 18.34 -16.92 -13.86
CA ILE A 576 19.62 -16.33 -13.47
C ILE A 576 20.74 -17.39 -13.57
N LEU A 577 20.51 -18.57 -12.98
CA LEU A 577 21.52 -19.63 -12.98
C LEU A 577 21.75 -20.20 -14.37
N GLY A 578 20.69 -20.36 -15.16
CA GLY A 578 20.74 -20.83 -16.53
C GLY A 578 21.56 -19.90 -17.40
N GLN A 579 21.34 -18.59 -17.29
CA GLN A 579 22.07 -17.61 -18.07
C GLN A 579 23.55 -17.52 -17.71
N VAL A 580 23.89 -17.63 -16.42
CA VAL A 580 25.27 -17.45 -15.94
C VAL A 580 26.10 -18.72 -16.05
N PHE A 581 25.53 -19.89 -15.74
CA PHE A 581 26.28 -21.14 -15.58
C PHE A 581 26.02 -22.19 -16.67
N ILE A 582 24.90 -22.12 -17.38
CA ILE A 582 24.48 -23.18 -18.33
C ILE A 582 24.59 -22.73 -19.78
N ALA A 583 24.00 -21.59 -20.14
CA ALA A 583 23.96 -21.09 -21.51
C ALA A 583 25.38 -21.01 -22.10
N GLY A 584 25.61 -21.64 -23.26
CA GLY A 584 26.92 -21.65 -23.92
C GLY A 584 27.94 -22.63 -23.33
N THR A 585 27.61 -23.38 -22.28
CA THR A 585 28.52 -24.37 -21.68
C THR A 585 28.42 -25.73 -22.38
N LYS A 586 29.52 -26.15 -23.02
CA LYS A 586 29.54 -27.36 -23.86
C LYS A 586 29.10 -28.63 -23.12
N SER A 587 29.58 -28.81 -21.88
CA SER A 587 29.32 -30.02 -21.07
C SER A 587 27.86 -30.15 -20.63
N GLU A 588 27.11 -29.06 -20.58
CA GLU A 588 25.76 -29.03 -19.98
C GLU A 588 24.63 -29.15 -21.01
N CYS A 589 24.92 -29.02 -22.31
CA CYS A 589 23.92 -29.13 -23.37
C CYS A 589 23.17 -30.48 -23.35
N LYS A 590 23.90 -31.58 -23.22
CA LYS A 590 23.35 -32.94 -23.13
C LYS A 590 22.55 -33.18 -21.82
N PRO A 591 23.07 -32.83 -20.62
CA PRO A 591 22.30 -32.85 -19.38
C PRO A 591 20.98 -32.08 -19.43
N VAL A 592 20.97 -30.86 -19.99
CA VAL A 592 19.75 -30.04 -20.14
C VAL A 592 18.72 -30.76 -21.01
N LEU A 593 19.14 -31.25 -22.19
CA LEU A 593 18.26 -32.01 -23.08
C LEU A 593 17.68 -33.25 -22.38
N GLN A 594 18.52 -34.04 -21.71
CA GLN A 594 18.06 -35.22 -20.96
C GLN A 594 17.04 -34.86 -19.87
N THR A 595 17.21 -33.72 -19.21
CA THR A 595 16.30 -33.25 -18.16
C THR A 595 14.93 -32.88 -18.75
N ILE A 596 14.92 -32.17 -19.89
CA ILE A 596 13.69 -31.83 -20.62
C ILE A 596 12.97 -33.09 -21.10
N LEU A 597 13.70 -34.07 -21.65
CA LEU A 597 13.11 -35.31 -22.15
C LEU A 597 12.54 -36.19 -21.01
N LYS A 598 13.16 -36.14 -19.82
CA LYS A 598 12.64 -36.84 -18.61
C LYS A 598 11.40 -36.17 -18.03
N ASN A 599 11.33 -34.83 -18.05
CA ASN A 599 10.17 -34.07 -17.58
C ASN A 599 9.81 -32.97 -18.58
N ARG A 600 8.89 -33.30 -19.48
CA ARG A 600 8.45 -32.45 -20.60
C ARG A 600 7.89 -31.10 -20.16
N ARG A 601 7.32 -31.01 -18.96
CA ARG A 601 6.77 -29.77 -18.40
C ARG A 601 7.83 -28.70 -18.17
N LEU A 602 9.10 -29.09 -18.07
CA LEU A 602 10.23 -28.18 -17.91
C LEU A 602 10.69 -27.57 -19.25
N CYS A 603 10.15 -27.99 -20.39
CA CYS A 603 10.61 -27.53 -21.71
C CYS A 603 10.55 -26.00 -21.85
N THR A 604 9.47 -25.38 -21.39
CA THR A 604 9.31 -23.92 -21.43
C THR A 604 10.35 -23.19 -20.57
N LEU A 605 10.73 -23.77 -19.43
CA LEU A 605 11.71 -23.20 -18.50
C LEU A 605 13.16 -23.42 -18.97
N LEU A 606 13.46 -24.57 -19.56
CA LEU A 606 14.83 -25.01 -19.83
C LEU A 606 15.27 -24.83 -21.29
N SER A 607 14.33 -24.74 -22.24
CA SER A 607 14.66 -24.57 -23.66
C SER A 607 15.53 -23.34 -23.99
N PRO A 608 15.46 -22.20 -23.27
CA PRO A 608 16.39 -21.08 -23.51
C PRO A 608 17.86 -21.44 -23.25
N TYR A 609 18.12 -22.39 -22.36
CA TYR A 609 19.47 -22.82 -21.96
C TYR A 609 19.94 -24.07 -22.72
N PHE A 610 19.07 -24.67 -23.52
CA PHE A 610 19.47 -25.70 -24.48
C PHE A 610 20.12 -25.04 -25.69
N THR A 611 21.45 -24.90 -25.65
CA THR A 611 22.25 -24.26 -26.70
C THR A 611 23.07 -25.27 -27.50
N PRO A 612 22.49 -26.00 -28.47
CA PRO A 612 23.20 -27.03 -29.25
C PRO A 612 24.37 -26.46 -30.05
N VAL A 613 24.32 -25.17 -30.40
CA VAL A 613 25.42 -24.41 -31.03
C VAL A 613 26.72 -24.46 -30.22
N ALA A 614 26.63 -24.55 -28.89
CA ALA A 614 27.81 -24.59 -28.03
C ALA A 614 28.60 -25.90 -28.18
N SER A 615 27.96 -26.99 -28.61
CA SER A 615 28.57 -28.32 -28.76
C SER A 615 28.40 -28.88 -30.19
N PRO A 616 29.08 -28.31 -31.21
CA PRO A 616 28.95 -28.75 -32.60
C PRO A 616 29.28 -30.23 -32.82
N GLU A 617 30.23 -30.76 -32.04
CA GLU A 617 30.69 -32.15 -32.11
C GLU A 617 29.60 -33.16 -31.71
N GLU A 618 28.70 -32.78 -30.80
CA GLU A 618 27.58 -33.62 -30.34
C GLU A 618 26.26 -33.29 -31.04
N PHE A 619 26.24 -32.31 -31.96
CA PHE A 619 25.02 -31.78 -32.56
C PHE A 619 24.16 -32.86 -33.21
N VAL A 620 24.77 -33.72 -34.04
CA VAL A 620 24.08 -34.81 -34.74
C VAL A 620 23.40 -35.75 -33.74
N TYR A 621 24.13 -36.13 -32.68
CA TYR A 621 23.60 -36.99 -31.62
C TYR A 621 22.44 -36.33 -30.85
N LEU A 622 22.57 -35.05 -30.50
CA LEU A 622 21.52 -34.30 -29.80
C LEU A 622 20.26 -34.17 -30.67
N TYR A 623 20.44 -33.88 -31.96
CA TYR A 623 19.36 -33.78 -32.94
C TYR A 623 18.66 -35.14 -33.14
N GLU A 624 19.40 -36.21 -33.37
CA GLU A 624 18.86 -37.58 -33.45
C GLU A 624 18.09 -37.95 -32.19
N LYS A 625 18.59 -37.58 -31.01
CA LYS A 625 17.89 -37.79 -29.75
C LYS A 625 16.58 -37.02 -29.68
N VAL A 626 16.54 -35.75 -30.05
CA VAL A 626 15.30 -34.95 -30.09
C VAL A 626 14.29 -35.59 -31.05
N VAL A 627 14.71 -35.97 -32.26
CA VAL A 627 13.83 -36.57 -33.27
C VAL A 627 13.34 -37.97 -32.85
N SER A 628 14.18 -38.77 -32.20
CA SER A 628 13.81 -40.12 -31.73
C SER A 628 12.70 -40.14 -30.67
N PHE A 629 12.43 -39.00 -30.03
CA PHE A 629 11.36 -38.83 -29.03
C PHE A 629 10.06 -38.24 -29.64
N LEU A 630 10.01 -38.05 -30.95
CA LEU A 630 8.82 -37.59 -31.66
C LEU A 630 7.68 -38.62 -31.53
N SER A 631 6.55 -38.15 -31.02
CA SER A 631 5.28 -38.87 -30.92
C SER A 631 4.16 -37.83 -30.90
N ASP A 632 2.93 -38.24 -31.21
CA ASP A 632 1.77 -37.33 -31.27
C ASP A 632 1.56 -36.55 -29.97
N ASP A 633 1.86 -37.15 -28.81
CA ASP A 633 1.74 -36.51 -27.49
C ASP A 633 2.85 -35.47 -27.18
N ASN A 634 3.88 -35.36 -28.03
CA ASN A 634 5.10 -34.56 -27.76
C ASN A 634 5.44 -33.54 -28.84
N SER A 635 4.57 -33.35 -29.82
CA SER A 635 4.83 -32.49 -30.98
C SER A 635 5.34 -31.10 -30.57
N ASP A 636 4.74 -30.49 -29.56
CA ASP A 636 5.03 -29.10 -29.15
C ASP A 636 6.40 -28.96 -28.49
N VAL A 637 6.75 -29.92 -27.63
CA VAL A 637 8.05 -29.97 -26.94
C VAL A 637 9.18 -30.22 -27.95
N ILE A 638 8.97 -31.18 -28.86
CA ILE A 638 9.95 -31.50 -29.88
C ILE A 638 10.10 -30.33 -30.86
N PHE A 639 9.01 -29.70 -31.28
CA PHE A 639 9.04 -28.49 -32.11
C PHE A 639 9.85 -27.36 -31.44
N MET A 640 9.61 -27.10 -30.15
CA MET A 640 10.35 -26.09 -29.39
C MET A 640 11.85 -26.40 -29.29
N LEU A 641 12.23 -27.68 -29.14
CA LEU A 641 13.64 -28.09 -29.13
C LEU A 641 14.28 -28.02 -30.52
N LEU A 642 13.53 -28.36 -31.57
CA LEU A 642 14.00 -28.29 -32.95
C LEU A 642 14.22 -26.85 -33.41
N THR A 643 13.43 -25.88 -32.94
CA THR A 643 13.69 -24.44 -33.25
C THR A 643 15.04 -23.97 -32.71
N LYS A 644 15.50 -24.51 -31.57
CA LYS A 644 16.85 -24.25 -31.06
C LYS A 644 17.97 -24.89 -31.89
N ALA A 645 17.66 -26.00 -32.57
CA ALA A 645 18.59 -26.64 -33.51
C ALA A 645 18.62 -25.92 -34.88
N SER A 646 17.52 -25.31 -35.33
CA SER A 646 17.50 -24.52 -36.57
C SER A 646 18.35 -23.25 -36.47
N ASP A 647 18.45 -22.64 -35.28
CA ASP A 647 19.35 -21.51 -35.03
C ASP A 647 20.83 -21.88 -35.29
N PHE A 648 21.22 -23.14 -35.05
CA PHE A 648 22.54 -23.66 -35.44
C PHE A 648 22.67 -23.75 -36.96
N ILE A 649 21.69 -24.34 -37.65
CA ILE A 649 21.73 -24.52 -39.11
C ILE A 649 21.84 -23.16 -39.83
N HIS A 650 21.16 -22.13 -39.33
CA HIS A 650 21.27 -20.76 -39.85
C HIS A 650 22.60 -20.05 -39.52
N SER A 651 23.37 -20.51 -38.52
CA SER A 651 24.69 -19.95 -38.17
C SER A 651 25.89 -20.66 -38.85
N ILE A 652 25.64 -21.79 -39.54
CA ILE A 652 26.66 -22.51 -40.35
C ILE A 652 27.35 -21.62 -41.40
N PRO A 653 26.66 -20.75 -42.16
CA PRO A 653 27.32 -19.86 -43.11
C PRO A 653 28.33 -18.92 -42.43
N THR A 654 28.05 -18.47 -41.20
CA THR A 654 28.89 -17.54 -40.44
C THR A 654 30.15 -18.23 -39.89
N TYR A 655 30.05 -19.50 -39.50
CA TYR A 655 31.19 -20.30 -39.03
C TYR A 655 32.13 -20.72 -40.18
N MET A 656 31.61 -21.00 -41.38
CA MET A 656 32.43 -21.24 -42.58
C MET A 656 33.27 -20.00 -42.95
N THR A 657 32.73 -18.78 -42.79
CA THR A 657 33.48 -17.55 -43.05
C THR A 657 34.56 -17.26 -42.01
N ALA A 658 34.39 -17.74 -40.77
CA ALA A 658 35.36 -17.57 -39.69
C ALA A 658 36.51 -18.60 -39.74
N LEU A 659 36.31 -19.76 -40.39
CA LEU A 659 37.35 -20.76 -40.63
C LEU A 659 38.17 -20.51 -41.92
N CYS A 660 37.72 -19.59 -42.78
CA CYS A 660 38.43 -19.13 -43.97
C CYS A 660 39.18 -17.79 -43.78
N ARG A 661 39.33 -17.31 -42.54
CA ARG A 661 40.27 -16.25 -42.13
C ARG A 661 41.22 -16.82 -41.10
#